data_AF-A0A1M6YA30-F1
#
_entry.id   AF-A0A1M6YA30-F1
#
_cell.length_a   1.000
_cell.length_b   1.000
_cell.length_c   1.000
_cell.angle_alpha   90.00
_cell.angle_beta   90.00
_cell.angle_gamma   90.00
#
_symmetry.space_group_name_H-M   'P 1'
#
loop_
_entity.id
_entity.type
_entity.pdbx_description
1 polymer ?
#
loop_
_entity_poly.entity_id
_entity_poly.type
_entity_poly.pdbx_seq_one_letter_code
_entity_poly.pdbx_strand_id
1 'polypeptide(L)'
;MSIPINKKVSQFISELTTALNRRMNLHNLGYLPRWIIVSIDMLILMFCFFSTYMIFRGIGMNYIATSHNITFISSFFGLNLFFFWLFRTYSGIIRHSSNIDAVKLLFSQLSVLVLFLLFNFISQIFFKEKPFLNTALFINIVLSFCALFLYRVVVKQTFELYFSEKSNAKLIRTVIYGTDANAISVANALKFETPTRFKIVGFVDKNNQNASKRMLDLPILVQKKKLPALMRSVGAGSVIIADKGLSREEQIVIVDQCLEYNFKVFTVPLISDWENQKEISQKVKTIQIEDLLERKPIVLDSKAISKQLKDKVILITGAAGSIGSEIVRQVLVFNPKKIIMLDQAETPLHHLQLETESISTTAKIRTVIADIRNVEAMDMVFKTYHPQVVFHAAAYKHVPLMEENPCQAIFTNIKGTKNLADLACLYNVKKFVMVSTDKAVNPSNVMGASKRIAEKYVQSLQLRDQKEKGTGATKFITTRFGNVLGSNGSVVPLFTKQIAEGGPLTITHKDIIRYFMTIPEACQLVLEAGAMGNGGEIYIFDMGKPVKIIDLARKMIKLAGFIPERDIKIEIVGLRPGEKLYEELLNDTSKSIPTHHAKIMIAQELQEEFEALHTDINELINLSNLFANDAIVAQMKKIVPEFKSMNSTYELLDK
;
A
#
# COMPACT_ATOMS: atom_id res chain seq x y z
N MET A 1 63.24 -1.04 -51.08
CA MET A 1 62.18 -2.07 -51.10
C MET A 1 62.40 -2.98 -49.90
N SER A 2 61.81 -2.66 -48.76
CA SER A 2 61.89 -3.44 -47.52
C SER A 2 60.49 -3.57 -46.94
N ILE A 3 60.08 -4.82 -46.78
CA ILE A 3 58.69 -5.30 -46.79
C ILE A 3 58.02 -5.10 -45.41
N PRO A 4 56.73 -4.69 -45.34
CA PRO A 4 56.03 -4.35 -44.12
C PRO A 4 55.34 -5.57 -43.49
N ILE A 5 56.10 -6.46 -42.82
CA ILE A 5 55.52 -7.64 -42.13
C ILE A 5 55.30 -7.36 -40.63
N ASN A 6 56.14 -6.54 -40.00
CA ASN A 6 56.11 -6.35 -38.54
C ASN A 6 54.88 -5.56 -38.03
N LYS A 7 54.34 -4.63 -38.82
CA LYS A 7 53.17 -3.84 -38.40
C LYS A 7 51.90 -4.68 -38.34
N LYS A 8 51.66 -5.54 -39.34
CA LYS A 8 50.46 -6.41 -39.38
C LYS A 8 50.46 -7.45 -38.26
N VAL A 9 51.61 -8.01 -37.89
CA VAL A 9 51.70 -8.98 -36.78
C VAL A 9 51.51 -8.27 -35.43
N SER A 10 52.10 -7.09 -35.23
CA SER A 10 51.86 -6.31 -33.99
C SER A 10 50.41 -5.84 -33.87
N GLN A 11 49.77 -5.49 -34.99
CA GLN A 11 48.39 -5.06 -35.04
C GLN A 11 47.43 -6.23 -34.81
N PHE A 12 47.75 -7.42 -35.35
CA PHE A 12 47.01 -8.64 -35.08
C PHE A 12 47.15 -9.09 -33.61
N ILE A 13 48.35 -9.02 -33.01
CA ILE A 13 48.56 -9.32 -31.58
C ILE A 13 47.86 -8.26 -30.70
N SER A 14 47.90 -6.98 -31.07
CA SER A 14 47.16 -5.90 -30.42
C SER A 14 45.65 -6.12 -30.49
N GLU A 15 45.12 -6.51 -31.65
CA GLU A 15 43.70 -6.84 -31.85
C GLU A 15 43.30 -8.11 -31.11
N LEU A 16 44.17 -9.12 -31.03
CA LEU A 16 43.92 -10.35 -30.27
C LEU A 16 43.93 -10.08 -28.76
N THR A 17 44.85 -9.24 -28.28
CA THR A 17 44.94 -8.84 -26.87
C THR A 17 43.83 -7.87 -26.46
N THR A 18 43.41 -6.96 -27.35
CA THR A 18 42.21 -6.14 -27.12
C THR A 18 40.92 -6.95 -27.25
N ALA A 19 40.83 -7.97 -28.11
CA ALA A 19 39.69 -8.89 -28.17
C ALA A 19 39.60 -9.79 -26.93
N LEU A 20 40.74 -10.27 -26.40
CA LEU A 20 40.84 -10.98 -25.13
C LEU A 20 40.47 -10.06 -23.96
N ASN A 21 40.95 -8.81 -23.92
CA ASN A 21 40.58 -7.83 -22.89
C ASN A 21 39.12 -7.36 -22.98
N ARG A 22 38.53 -7.24 -24.18
CA ARG A 22 37.09 -6.95 -24.36
C ARG A 22 36.21 -8.11 -23.88
N ARG A 23 36.66 -9.36 -24.03
CA ARG A 23 35.98 -10.55 -23.48
C ARG A 23 36.22 -10.73 -21.97
N MET A 24 37.32 -10.21 -21.43
CA MET A 24 37.64 -10.22 -19.99
C MET A 24 37.28 -8.92 -19.28
N ASN A 25 36.23 -8.24 -19.74
CA ASN A 25 35.61 -7.17 -18.96
C ASN A 25 34.86 -7.85 -17.79
N LEU A 26 35.45 -7.88 -16.60
CA LEU A 26 34.91 -8.52 -15.38
C LEU A 26 33.48 -8.08 -15.01
N HIS A 27 33.00 -6.99 -15.60
CA HIS A 27 31.65 -6.48 -15.44
C HIS A 27 30.59 -7.20 -16.30
N ASN A 28 30.97 -7.81 -17.43
CA ASN A 28 30.07 -8.49 -18.37
C ASN A 28 30.18 -10.02 -18.37
N LEU A 29 31.12 -10.59 -17.61
CA LEU A 29 31.17 -12.02 -17.33
C LEU A 29 30.11 -12.37 -16.28
N GLY A 30 28.83 -12.27 -16.65
CA GLY A 30 27.71 -12.68 -15.79
C GLY A 30 27.83 -14.13 -15.33
N TYR A 31 28.57 -14.96 -16.09
CA TYR A 31 28.89 -16.35 -15.78
C TYR A 31 30.29 -16.69 -16.28
N LEU A 32 31.13 -17.31 -15.43
CA LEU A 32 32.34 -17.98 -15.88
C LEU A 32 31.93 -19.12 -16.83
N PRO A 33 32.46 -19.19 -18.07
CA PRO A 33 32.23 -20.31 -18.95
C PRO A 33 32.56 -21.63 -18.25
N ARG A 34 31.68 -22.63 -18.39
CA ARG A 34 31.82 -23.94 -17.72
C ARG A 34 33.17 -24.61 -17.97
N TRP A 35 33.75 -24.40 -19.15
CA TRP A 35 35.07 -24.93 -19.48
C TRP A 35 36.19 -24.31 -18.65
N ILE A 36 36.10 -23.01 -18.29
CA ILE A 36 37.08 -22.35 -17.40
C ILE A 36 37.03 -22.96 -16.01
N ILE A 37 35.82 -23.27 -15.51
CA ILE A 37 35.63 -23.92 -14.21
C ILE A 37 36.30 -25.29 -14.19
N VAL A 38 36.05 -26.10 -15.22
CA VAL A 38 36.70 -27.41 -15.38
C VAL A 38 38.22 -27.26 -15.50
N SER A 39 38.71 -26.25 -16.23
CA SER A 39 40.16 -26.01 -16.33
C SER A 39 40.79 -25.66 -14.98
N ILE A 40 40.15 -24.82 -14.17
CA ILE A 40 40.63 -24.46 -12.82
C ILE A 40 40.58 -25.69 -11.91
N ASP A 41 39.48 -26.46 -11.93
CA ASP A 41 39.34 -27.70 -11.15
C ASP A 41 40.45 -28.71 -11.52
N MET A 42 40.77 -28.85 -12.81
CA MET A 42 41.85 -29.72 -13.29
C MET A 42 43.24 -29.22 -12.86
N LEU A 43 43.50 -27.90 -12.90
CA LEU A 43 44.76 -27.35 -12.41
C LEU A 43 44.95 -27.60 -10.91
N ILE A 44 43.89 -27.47 -10.12
CA ILE A 44 43.92 -27.77 -8.68
C ILE A 44 44.18 -29.27 -8.46
N LEU A 45 43.53 -30.15 -9.22
CA LEU A 45 43.80 -31.58 -9.16
C LEU A 45 45.25 -31.92 -9.53
N MET A 46 45.79 -31.31 -10.59
CA MET A 46 47.19 -31.51 -10.99
C MET A 46 48.15 -31.06 -9.89
N PHE A 47 47.88 -29.93 -9.25
CA PHE A 47 48.67 -29.44 -8.13
C PHE A 47 48.59 -30.38 -6.92
N CYS A 48 47.40 -30.88 -6.58
CA CYS A 48 47.22 -31.82 -5.46
C CYS A 48 47.91 -33.17 -5.73
N PHE A 49 47.82 -33.67 -6.98
CA PHE A 49 48.53 -34.87 -7.44
C PHE A 49 50.04 -34.71 -7.33
N PHE A 50 50.59 -33.62 -7.84
CA PHE A 50 52.02 -33.33 -7.75
C PHE A 50 52.49 -33.19 -6.29
N SER A 51 51.71 -32.49 -5.47
CA SER A 51 52.00 -32.32 -4.04
C SER A 51 52.03 -33.68 -3.31
N THR A 52 51.05 -34.54 -3.58
CA THR A 52 51.02 -35.89 -2.99
C THR A 52 52.19 -36.74 -3.48
N TYR A 53 52.51 -36.67 -4.77
CA TYR A 53 53.67 -37.35 -5.34
C TYR A 53 54.99 -36.92 -4.68
N MET A 54 55.18 -35.62 -4.44
CA MET A 54 56.35 -35.08 -3.73
C MET A 54 56.41 -35.52 -2.26
N ILE A 55 55.29 -35.51 -1.54
CA ILE A 55 55.22 -35.96 -0.14
C ILE A 55 55.69 -37.41 -0.02
N PHE A 56 55.17 -38.30 -0.86
CA PHE A 56 55.51 -39.73 -0.78
C PHE A 56 56.94 -40.01 -1.27
N ARG A 57 57.40 -39.31 -2.32
CA ARG A 57 58.80 -39.38 -2.74
C ARG A 57 59.77 -38.94 -1.64
N GLY A 58 59.40 -37.93 -0.86
CA GLY A 58 60.17 -37.45 0.30
C GLY A 58 60.26 -38.45 1.45
N ILE A 59 59.32 -39.39 1.56
CA ILE A 59 59.27 -40.46 2.58
C ILE A 59 59.92 -41.76 2.05
N GLY A 60 60.42 -41.77 0.80
CA GLY A 60 61.03 -42.94 0.18
C GLY A 60 60.02 -43.98 -0.34
N MET A 61 58.73 -43.62 -0.45
CA MET A 61 57.68 -44.47 -1.01
C MET A 61 57.26 -43.98 -2.40
N ASN A 62 57.05 -44.92 -3.33
CA ASN A 62 56.55 -44.56 -4.66
C ASN A 62 55.02 -44.49 -4.66
N TYR A 63 54.47 -43.35 -5.10
CA TYR A 63 53.02 -43.16 -5.23
C TYR A 63 52.41 -44.11 -6.28
N ILE A 64 53.08 -44.24 -7.43
CA ILE A 64 52.79 -45.23 -8.47
C ILE A 64 53.90 -46.27 -8.41
N ALA A 65 53.55 -47.54 -8.19
CA ALA A 65 54.53 -48.60 -7.96
C ALA A 65 54.95 -49.35 -9.24
N THR A 66 54.37 -49.01 -10.39
CA THR A 66 54.57 -49.70 -11.68
C THR A 66 55.43 -48.89 -12.65
N SER A 67 56.00 -49.56 -13.65
CA SER A 67 56.82 -48.94 -14.72
C SER A 67 56.02 -48.08 -15.71
N HIS A 68 54.69 -48.24 -15.73
CA HIS A 68 53.78 -47.54 -16.65
C HIS A 68 53.18 -46.24 -16.06
N ASN A 69 54.01 -45.36 -15.54
CA ASN A 69 53.56 -44.14 -14.84
C ASN A 69 52.63 -43.24 -15.68
N ILE A 70 52.88 -43.12 -16.99
CA ILE A 70 52.13 -42.19 -17.87
C ILE A 70 50.68 -42.64 -18.09
N THR A 71 50.44 -43.95 -18.24
CA THR A 71 49.09 -44.48 -18.49
C THR A 71 48.22 -44.36 -17.24
N PHE A 72 48.78 -44.64 -16.05
CA PHE A 72 48.07 -44.52 -14.77
C PHE A 72 47.79 -43.07 -14.37
N ILE A 73 48.69 -42.14 -14.66
CA ILE A 73 48.44 -40.70 -14.49
C ILE A 73 47.31 -40.25 -15.41
N SER A 74 47.33 -40.68 -16.68
CA SER A 74 46.29 -40.33 -17.65
C SER A 74 44.92 -40.89 -17.27
N SER A 75 44.86 -42.11 -16.75
CA SER A 75 43.60 -42.71 -16.28
C SER A 75 43.06 -42.01 -15.03
N PHE A 76 43.92 -41.54 -14.12
CA PHE A 76 43.53 -40.78 -12.93
C PHE A 76 42.82 -39.46 -13.29
N PHE A 77 43.43 -38.67 -14.18
CA PHE A 77 42.83 -37.42 -14.64
C PHE A 77 41.59 -37.64 -15.52
N GLY A 78 41.61 -38.67 -16.39
CA GLY A 78 40.46 -39.05 -17.20
C GLY A 78 39.25 -39.44 -16.36
N LEU A 79 39.47 -40.18 -15.27
CA LEU A 79 38.39 -40.60 -14.37
C LEU A 79 37.82 -39.43 -13.54
N ASN A 80 38.68 -38.52 -13.06
CA ASN A 80 38.22 -37.30 -12.42
C ASN A 80 37.35 -36.45 -13.36
N LEU A 81 37.78 -36.31 -14.62
CA LEU A 81 36.99 -35.59 -15.64
C LEU A 81 35.63 -36.25 -15.88
N PHE A 82 35.59 -37.58 -15.93
CA PHE A 82 34.34 -38.34 -16.06
C PHE A 82 33.39 -38.09 -14.89
N PHE A 83 33.87 -38.13 -13.64
CA PHE A 83 33.01 -37.90 -12.47
C PHE A 83 32.61 -36.43 -12.30
N PHE A 84 33.45 -35.47 -12.69
CA PHE A 84 33.05 -34.07 -12.79
C PHE A 84 31.92 -33.86 -13.81
N TRP A 85 31.93 -34.62 -14.90
CA TRP A 85 30.83 -34.68 -15.85
C TRP A 85 29.58 -35.36 -15.30
N LEU A 86 29.72 -36.53 -14.67
CA LEU A 86 28.60 -37.30 -14.11
C LEU A 86 27.84 -36.52 -13.03
N PHE A 87 28.57 -35.96 -12.05
CA PHE A 87 27.99 -35.17 -10.95
C PHE A 87 27.75 -33.70 -11.33
N ARG A 88 28.10 -33.31 -12.55
CA ARG A 88 27.96 -31.94 -13.10
C ARG A 88 28.54 -30.89 -12.14
N THR A 89 29.73 -31.11 -11.62
CA THR A 89 30.39 -30.21 -10.63
C THR A 89 30.63 -28.80 -11.20
N TYR A 90 30.74 -28.68 -12.52
CA TYR A 90 30.90 -27.41 -13.25
C TYR A 90 29.59 -26.68 -13.57
N SER A 91 28.42 -27.28 -13.29
CA SER A 91 27.13 -26.71 -13.71
C SER A 91 26.65 -25.56 -12.84
N GLY A 92 27.16 -25.48 -11.60
CA GLY A 92 26.82 -24.42 -10.65
C GLY A 92 27.52 -23.10 -10.97
N ILE A 93 26.81 -21.99 -10.75
CA ILE A 93 27.39 -20.65 -10.82
C ILE A 93 28.23 -20.48 -9.55
N ILE A 94 29.57 -20.43 -9.65
CA ILE A 94 30.49 -20.42 -8.49
C ILE A 94 30.12 -19.31 -7.48
N ARG A 95 29.64 -18.16 -7.98
CA ARG A 95 29.16 -17.04 -7.14
C ARG A 95 27.98 -17.39 -6.23
N HIS A 96 27.11 -18.29 -6.67
CA HIS A 96 25.96 -18.77 -5.91
C HIS A 96 26.18 -20.18 -5.37
N SER A 97 27.45 -20.57 -5.17
CA SER A 97 27.74 -21.93 -4.75
C SER A 97 27.02 -22.25 -3.43
N SER A 98 26.24 -23.33 -3.49
CA SER A 98 25.35 -23.78 -2.42
C SER A 98 25.97 -24.98 -1.69
N ASN A 99 25.41 -25.35 -0.53
CA ASN A 99 25.82 -26.57 0.17
C ASN A 99 25.70 -27.82 -0.72
N ILE A 100 24.83 -27.79 -1.74
CA ILE A 100 24.65 -28.88 -2.72
C ILE A 100 25.90 -29.05 -3.60
N ASP A 101 26.62 -27.98 -3.92
CA ASP A 101 27.83 -28.08 -4.75
C ASP A 101 29.01 -28.71 -3.99
N ALA A 102 29.10 -28.46 -2.68
CA ALA A 102 30.06 -29.12 -1.81
C ALA A 102 29.82 -30.65 -1.77
N VAL A 103 28.54 -31.05 -1.69
CA VAL A 103 28.13 -32.45 -1.71
C VAL A 103 28.46 -33.12 -3.05
N LYS A 104 28.25 -32.42 -4.19
CA LYS A 104 28.62 -32.94 -5.51
C LYS A 104 30.13 -33.17 -5.65
N LEU A 105 30.95 -32.24 -5.14
CA LEU A 105 32.41 -32.39 -5.13
C LEU A 105 32.84 -33.60 -4.28
N LEU A 106 32.23 -33.76 -3.09
CA LEU A 106 32.51 -34.89 -2.21
C LEU A 106 32.21 -36.22 -2.88
N PHE A 107 31.02 -36.38 -3.48
CA PHE A 107 30.64 -37.60 -4.18
C PHE A 107 31.53 -37.87 -5.39
N SER A 108 31.88 -36.85 -6.17
CA SER A 108 32.80 -37.00 -7.31
C SER A 108 34.15 -37.56 -6.87
N GLN A 109 34.73 -37.01 -5.81
CA GLN A 109 36.04 -37.42 -5.31
C GLN A 109 36.00 -38.80 -4.64
N LEU A 110 34.92 -39.12 -3.91
CA LEU A 110 34.72 -40.43 -3.32
C LEU A 110 34.54 -41.53 -4.39
N SER A 111 33.83 -41.25 -5.47
CA SER A 111 33.67 -42.21 -6.58
C SER A 111 34.99 -42.54 -7.29
N VAL A 112 35.87 -41.54 -7.45
CA VAL A 112 37.23 -41.75 -7.95
C VAL A 112 38.01 -42.68 -7.01
N LEU A 113 37.97 -42.41 -5.70
CA LEU A 113 38.65 -43.24 -4.70
C LEU A 113 38.17 -44.69 -4.73
N VAL A 114 36.86 -44.92 -4.72
CA VAL A 114 36.28 -46.27 -4.73
C VAL A 114 36.69 -47.03 -5.98
N LEU A 115 36.64 -46.42 -7.16
CA LEU A 115 37.01 -47.11 -8.40
C LEU A 115 38.50 -47.46 -8.45
N PHE A 116 39.38 -46.57 -8.00
CA PHE A 116 40.82 -46.85 -7.95
C PHE A 116 41.18 -47.88 -6.89
N LEU A 117 40.48 -47.92 -5.75
CA LEU A 117 40.66 -48.98 -4.75
C LEU A 117 40.20 -50.34 -5.27
N LEU A 118 39.06 -50.40 -5.97
CA LEU A 118 38.58 -51.62 -6.62
C LEU A 118 39.56 -52.08 -7.71
N PHE A 119 40.06 -51.15 -8.53
CA PHE A 119 41.06 -51.44 -9.55
C PHE A 119 42.36 -51.98 -8.93
N ASN A 120 42.86 -51.36 -7.86
CA ASN A 120 44.02 -51.85 -7.11
C ASN A 120 43.79 -53.25 -6.53
N PHE A 121 42.60 -53.53 -6.00
CA PHE A 121 42.24 -54.84 -5.45
C PHE A 121 42.20 -55.93 -6.53
N ILE A 122 41.56 -55.64 -7.66
CA ILE A 122 41.51 -56.55 -8.82
C ILE A 122 42.94 -56.77 -9.36
N SER A 123 43.72 -55.71 -9.55
CA SER A 123 45.09 -55.81 -10.05
C SER A 123 45.98 -56.64 -9.12
N GLN A 124 45.79 -56.53 -7.82
CA GLN A 124 46.51 -57.34 -6.84
C GLN A 124 46.17 -58.83 -6.95
N ILE A 125 44.91 -59.18 -7.23
CA ILE A 125 44.47 -60.58 -7.39
C ILE A 125 45.01 -61.19 -8.68
N PHE A 126 44.88 -60.47 -9.80
CA PHE A 126 45.21 -61.01 -11.13
C PHE A 126 46.67 -60.87 -11.52
N PHE A 127 47.32 -59.76 -11.16
CA PHE A 127 48.68 -59.41 -11.61
C PHE A 127 49.70 -59.38 -10.47
N LYS A 128 49.29 -59.60 -9.21
CA LYS A 128 50.13 -59.52 -7.99
C LYS A 128 50.84 -58.17 -7.78
N GLU A 129 50.47 -57.14 -8.52
CA GLU A 129 50.99 -55.79 -8.42
C GLU A 129 49.92 -54.82 -7.91
N LYS A 130 50.35 -53.79 -7.17
CA LYS A 130 49.50 -52.68 -6.72
C LYS A 130 49.88 -51.41 -7.49
N PRO A 131 49.10 -51.00 -8.50
CA PRO A 131 49.43 -49.85 -9.34
C PRO A 131 49.63 -48.56 -8.54
N PHE A 132 48.78 -48.32 -7.53
CA PHE A 132 48.89 -47.19 -6.63
C PHE A 132 48.99 -47.61 -5.17
N LEU A 133 49.67 -46.80 -4.36
CA LEU A 133 49.64 -46.96 -2.90
C LEU A 133 48.30 -46.42 -2.33
N ASN A 134 47.53 -47.28 -1.65
CA ASN A 134 46.19 -46.92 -1.13
C ASN A 134 46.21 -45.70 -0.20
N THR A 135 47.23 -45.56 0.65
CA THR A 135 47.37 -44.42 1.56
C THR A 135 47.63 -43.12 0.80
N ALA A 136 48.42 -43.18 -0.27
CA ALA A 136 48.69 -42.04 -1.12
C ALA A 136 47.46 -41.63 -1.95
N LEU A 137 46.68 -42.59 -2.46
CA LEU A 137 45.39 -42.30 -3.11
C LEU A 137 44.41 -41.63 -2.14
N PHE A 138 44.29 -42.15 -0.92
CA PHE A 138 43.39 -41.56 0.08
C PHE A 138 43.78 -40.12 0.41
N ILE A 139 45.06 -39.86 0.69
CA ILE A 139 45.56 -38.51 0.97
C ILE A 139 45.35 -37.59 -0.22
N ASN A 140 45.59 -38.08 -1.45
CA ASN A 140 45.40 -37.28 -2.65
C ASN A 140 43.94 -36.83 -2.83
N ILE A 141 42.99 -37.75 -2.61
CA ILE A 141 41.56 -37.48 -2.76
C ILE A 141 41.06 -36.51 -1.68
N VAL A 142 41.51 -36.67 -0.42
CA VAL A 142 41.17 -35.74 0.67
C VAL A 142 41.72 -34.35 0.36
N LEU A 143 43.01 -34.25 -0.04
CA LEU A 143 43.65 -32.98 -0.38
C LEU A 143 42.93 -32.29 -1.55
N SER A 144 42.58 -33.07 -2.57
CA SER A 144 41.84 -32.61 -3.75
C SER A 144 40.45 -32.07 -3.38
N PHE A 145 39.68 -32.79 -2.56
CA PHE A 145 38.39 -32.31 -2.08
C PHE A 145 38.51 -31.01 -1.28
N CYS A 146 39.44 -30.95 -0.33
CA CYS A 146 39.66 -29.74 0.48
C CYS A 146 40.06 -28.53 -0.37
N ALA A 147 40.99 -28.71 -1.31
CA ALA A 147 41.43 -27.63 -2.20
C ALA A 147 40.29 -27.15 -3.13
N LEU A 148 39.53 -28.09 -3.71
CA LEU A 148 38.36 -27.78 -4.55
C LEU A 148 37.25 -27.07 -3.76
N PHE A 149 37.03 -27.44 -2.51
CA PHE A 149 36.05 -26.78 -1.66
C PHE A 149 36.50 -25.36 -1.24
N LEU A 150 37.75 -25.24 -0.77
CA LEU A 150 38.30 -23.97 -0.28
C LEU A 150 38.32 -22.89 -1.36
N TYR A 151 38.73 -23.21 -2.59
CA TYR A 151 38.75 -22.18 -3.64
C TYR A 151 37.33 -21.66 -3.92
N ARG A 152 36.30 -22.51 -3.91
CA ARG A 152 34.91 -22.08 -4.14
C ARG A 152 34.41 -21.15 -3.04
N VAL A 153 34.78 -21.43 -1.79
CA VAL A 153 34.47 -20.56 -0.65
C VAL A 153 35.14 -19.20 -0.82
N VAL A 154 36.44 -19.18 -1.16
CA VAL A 154 37.20 -17.94 -1.38
C VAL A 154 36.61 -17.13 -2.54
N VAL A 155 36.31 -17.76 -3.67
CA VAL A 155 35.70 -17.06 -4.83
C VAL A 155 34.32 -16.51 -4.46
N LYS A 156 33.49 -17.26 -3.74
CA LYS A 156 32.19 -16.78 -3.28
C LYS A 156 32.33 -15.54 -2.37
N GLN A 157 33.16 -15.62 -1.34
CA GLN A 157 33.34 -14.53 -0.37
C GLN A 157 33.94 -13.27 -1.02
N THR A 158 34.92 -13.43 -1.91
CA THR A 158 35.53 -12.30 -2.63
C THR A 158 34.55 -11.60 -3.58
N PHE A 159 33.69 -12.36 -4.29
CA PHE A 159 32.63 -11.78 -5.12
C PHE A 159 31.52 -11.10 -4.32
N GLU A 160 31.18 -11.62 -3.14
CA GLU A 160 30.22 -10.96 -2.23
C GLU A 160 30.77 -9.62 -1.72
N LEU A 161 32.04 -9.58 -1.30
CA LEU A 161 32.70 -8.35 -0.82
C LEU A 161 32.88 -7.31 -1.94
N TYR A 162 33.39 -7.71 -3.11
CA TYR A 162 33.70 -6.79 -4.22
C TYR A 162 32.44 -6.11 -4.80
N PHE A 163 31.30 -6.81 -4.83
CA PHE A 163 30.05 -6.23 -5.32
C PHE A 163 29.25 -5.50 -4.22
N SER A 164 29.52 -5.77 -2.94
CA SER A 164 28.90 -5.04 -1.84
C SER A 164 29.41 -3.59 -1.73
N GLU A 165 30.66 -3.33 -2.12
CA GLU A 165 31.29 -2.01 -1.97
C GLU A 165 31.05 -1.01 -3.11
N LYS A 166 30.62 -1.43 -4.31
CA LYS A 166 30.50 -0.54 -5.48
C LYS A 166 29.11 0.08 -5.71
N SER A 167 28.17 -0.09 -4.78
CA SER A 167 26.95 0.73 -4.74
C SER A 167 27.30 2.11 -4.16
N ASN A 168 27.81 3.01 -5.01
CA ASN A 168 28.03 4.43 -4.68
C ASN A 168 26.71 5.22 -4.49
N ALA A 169 25.56 4.54 -4.40
CA ALA A 169 24.32 5.16 -4.01
C ALA A 169 24.39 5.46 -2.50
N LYS A 170 24.05 6.69 -2.09
CA LYS A 170 23.85 7.05 -0.68
C LYS A 170 22.67 6.24 -0.12
N LEU A 171 22.93 5.01 0.34
CA LEU A 171 21.94 4.15 0.98
C LEU A 171 21.41 4.85 2.24
N ILE A 172 20.10 4.83 2.42
CA ILE A 172 19.47 5.40 3.61
C ILE A 172 19.79 4.48 4.79
N ARG A 173 20.50 4.98 5.80
CA ARG A 173 20.80 4.22 7.02
C ARG A 173 19.53 4.06 7.85
N THR A 174 19.09 2.83 8.04
CA THR A 174 17.75 2.52 8.58
C THR A 174 17.84 1.60 9.79
N VAL A 175 17.06 1.90 10.83
CA VAL A 175 16.78 0.94 11.91
C VAL A 175 15.45 0.23 11.65
N ILE A 176 15.33 -1.03 12.03
CA ILE A 176 14.06 -1.76 11.99
C ILE A 176 13.49 -1.77 13.41
N TYR A 177 12.28 -1.24 13.58
CA TYR A 177 11.57 -1.27 14.85
C TYR A 177 10.80 -2.59 14.96
N GLY A 178 11.22 -3.44 15.90
CA GLY A 178 10.73 -4.79 16.09
C GLY A 178 11.85 -5.84 16.06
N THR A 179 11.66 -6.92 16.82
CA THR A 179 12.56 -8.08 16.86
C THR A 179 11.84 -9.41 16.62
N ASP A 180 10.63 -9.36 16.06
CA ASP A 180 9.82 -10.53 15.75
C ASP A 180 10.21 -11.16 14.40
N ALA A 181 9.56 -12.27 14.04
CA ALA A 181 9.76 -12.91 12.75
C ALA A 181 9.48 -11.96 11.56
N ASN A 182 8.59 -10.98 11.75
CA ASN A 182 8.25 -10.00 10.71
C ASN A 182 9.43 -9.05 10.45
N ALA A 183 10.04 -8.53 11.51
CA ALA A 183 11.25 -7.71 11.41
C ALA A 183 12.40 -8.46 10.71
N ILE A 184 12.58 -9.75 11.00
CA ILE A 184 13.60 -10.59 10.33
C ILE A 184 13.32 -10.72 8.82
N SER A 185 12.08 -11.02 8.45
CA SER A 185 11.70 -11.18 7.04
C SER A 185 11.82 -9.88 6.25
N VAL A 186 11.40 -8.76 6.83
CA VAL A 186 11.58 -7.43 6.22
C VAL A 186 13.07 -7.14 6.04
N ALA A 187 13.91 -7.40 7.04
CA ALA A 187 15.34 -7.18 6.94
C ALA A 187 15.98 -8.02 5.82
N ASN A 188 15.64 -9.30 5.73
CA ASN A 188 16.12 -10.18 4.67
C ASN A 188 15.64 -9.70 3.29
N ALA A 189 14.36 -9.38 3.13
CA ALA A 189 13.80 -8.88 1.87
C ALA A 189 14.52 -7.62 1.38
N LEU A 190 14.82 -6.68 2.28
CA LEU A 190 15.54 -5.44 1.96
C LEU A 190 17.03 -5.67 1.67
N LYS A 191 17.65 -6.65 2.33
CA LYS A 191 19.06 -7.02 2.09
C LYS A 191 19.27 -7.60 0.69
N PHE A 192 18.30 -8.35 0.18
CA PHE A 192 18.33 -8.96 -1.15
C PHE A 192 17.64 -8.13 -2.25
N GLU A 193 17.13 -6.94 -1.91
CA GLU A 193 16.52 -6.03 -2.87
C GLU A 193 17.58 -5.49 -3.85
N THR A 194 17.28 -5.52 -5.16
CA THR A 194 18.13 -4.96 -6.21
C THR A 194 17.34 -3.98 -7.07
N PRO A 195 17.71 -2.68 -7.13
CA PRO A 195 18.81 -2.03 -6.41
C PRO A 195 18.53 -1.86 -4.91
N THR A 196 19.59 -1.93 -4.09
CA THR A 196 19.47 -1.74 -2.64
C THR A 196 19.09 -0.29 -2.31
N ARG A 197 18.03 -0.09 -1.52
CA ARG A 197 17.57 1.24 -1.09
C ARG A 197 18.03 1.62 0.33
N PHE A 198 18.20 0.62 1.20
CA PHE A 198 18.43 0.82 2.63
C PHE A 198 19.70 0.12 3.10
N LYS A 199 20.39 0.74 4.06
CA LYS A 199 21.47 0.11 4.84
C LYS A 199 20.96 -0.11 6.27
N ILE A 200 20.61 -1.35 6.60
CA ILE A 200 20.09 -1.69 7.93
C ILE A 200 21.25 -1.61 8.94
N VAL A 201 21.09 -0.80 9.99
CA VAL A 201 22.14 -0.59 11.02
C VAL A 201 21.86 -1.30 12.34
N GLY A 202 20.62 -1.75 12.57
CA GLY A 202 20.23 -2.44 13.80
C GLY A 202 18.73 -2.63 13.91
N PHE A 203 18.34 -3.45 14.86
CA PHE A 203 16.95 -3.67 15.26
C PHE A 203 16.66 -2.95 16.57
N VAL A 204 15.44 -2.47 16.78
CA VAL A 204 15.02 -1.82 18.01
C VAL A 204 14.08 -2.74 18.76
N ASP A 205 14.41 -3.03 20.03
CA ASP A 205 13.59 -3.81 20.96
C ASP A 205 13.06 -2.89 22.07
N LYS A 206 11.74 -2.92 22.28
CA LYS A 206 11.03 -2.20 23.34
C LYS A 206 11.16 -2.89 24.70
N ASN A 207 11.18 -4.22 24.73
CA ASN A 207 10.97 -5.01 25.95
C ASN A 207 12.28 -5.40 26.67
N ASN A 208 13.43 -4.94 26.19
CA ASN A 208 14.75 -5.16 26.81
C ASN A 208 15.10 -6.65 27.02
N GLN A 209 14.47 -7.58 26.30
CA GLN A 209 14.67 -9.02 26.51
C GLN A 209 15.92 -9.55 25.80
N ASN A 210 16.42 -8.83 24.78
CA ASN A 210 17.45 -9.33 23.87
C ASN A 210 18.71 -8.44 23.77
N ALA A 211 19.02 -7.65 24.80
CA ALA A 211 20.08 -6.62 24.78
C ALA A 211 21.49 -7.12 24.39
N SER A 212 21.82 -8.39 24.68
CA SER A 212 23.11 -9.01 24.35
C SER A 212 23.08 -9.84 23.05
N LYS A 213 21.91 -10.01 22.44
CA LYS A 213 21.74 -10.85 21.25
C LYS A 213 21.93 -10.02 19.98
N ARG A 214 22.38 -10.70 18.92
CA ARG A 214 22.46 -10.14 17.57
C ARG A 214 21.40 -10.81 16.71
N MET A 215 20.89 -10.09 15.72
CA MET A 215 19.94 -10.62 14.75
C MET A 215 20.45 -10.31 13.35
N LEU A 216 20.61 -11.33 12.50
CA LEU A 216 21.22 -11.20 11.17
C LEU A 216 22.58 -10.46 11.19
N ASP A 217 23.41 -10.78 12.18
CA ASP A 217 24.70 -10.12 12.47
C ASP A 217 24.61 -8.61 12.78
N LEU A 218 23.42 -8.07 13.03
CA LEU A 218 23.19 -6.68 13.42
C LEU A 218 22.86 -6.57 14.92
N PRO A 219 23.21 -5.44 15.56
CA PRO A 219 22.92 -5.22 16.98
C PRO A 219 21.42 -5.06 17.22
N ILE A 220 20.95 -5.60 18.35
CA ILE A 220 19.63 -5.29 18.91
C ILE A 220 19.80 -4.12 19.88
N LEU A 221 19.21 -2.99 19.53
CA LEU A 221 19.26 -1.73 20.24
C LEU A 221 18.07 -1.64 21.20
N VAL A 222 18.35 -1.60 22.50
CA VAL A 222 17.31 -1.45 23.52
C VAL A 222 16.84 0.00 23.58
N GLN A 223 15.54 0.21 23.44
CA GLN A 223 14.95 1.53 23.60
C GLN A 223 14.83 1.93 25.09
N LYS A 224 15.91 2.46 25.67
CA LYS A 224 15.89 3.02 27.04
C LYS A 224 15.43 4.49 27.11
N LYS A 225 15.44 5.20 25.98
CA LYS A 225 15.08 6.63 25.82
C LYS A 225 14.12 6.79 24.63
N LYS A 226 13.68 8.01 24.32
CA LYS A 226 12.93 8.31 23.08
C LYS A 226 13.69 7.78 21.86
N LEU A 227 12.97 7.19 20.90
CA LEU A 227 13.55 6.55 19.71
C LEU A 227 14.50 7.46 18.90
N PRO A 228 14.22 8.77 18.70
CA PRO A 228 15.15 9.69 18.01
C PRO A 228 16.54 9.79 18.63
N ALA A 229 16.68 9.64 19.95
CA ALA A 229 17.99 9.67 20.61
C ALA A 229 18.82 8.42 20.25
N LEU A 230 18.16 7.27 20.19
CA LEU A 230 18.76 6.01 19.79
C LEU A 230 19.20 6.05 18.33
N MET A 231 18.33 6.52 17.43
CA MET A 231 18.63 6.65 16.00
C MET A 231 19.83 7.55 15.73
N ARG A 232 19.97 8.67 16.47
CA ARG A 232 21.15 9.55 16.37
C ARG A 232 22.44 8.86 16.79
N SER A 233 22.41 8.08 17.87
CA SER A 233 23.60 7.38 18.37
C SER A 233 24.18 6.38 17.36
N VAL A 234 23.33 5.81 16.50
CA VAL A 234 23.73 4.86 15.45
C VAL A 234 23.82 5.51 14.06
N GLY A 235 23.58 6.81 13.94
CA GLY A 235 23.59 7.54 12.67
C GLY A 235 22.55 7.06 11.67
N ALA A 236 21.38 6.61 12.13
CA ALA A 236 20.24 6.23 11.28
C ALA A 236 19.45 7.47 10.86
N GLY A 237 19.11 7.57 9.58
CA GLY A 237 18.25 8.62 9.01
C GLY A 237 16.79 8.21 8.85
N SER A 238 16.48 6.93 9.04
CA SER A 238 15.12 6.40 8.92
C SER A 238 14.83 5.22 9.83
N VAL A 239 13.55 4.96 10.05
CA VAL A 239 13.05 3.78 10.77
C VAL A 239 11.97 3.07 9.95
N ILE A 240 12.02 1.75 9.91
CA ILE A 240 10.95 0.90 9.37
C ILE A 240 10.22 0.24 10.55
N ILE A 241 8.92 0.49 10.67
CA ILE A 241 8.07 -0.13 11.69
C ILE A 241 7.63 -1.50 11.17
N ALA A 242 8.10 -2.56 11.81
CA ALA A 242 7.81 -3.95 11.45
C ALA A 242 7.23 -4.79 12.61
N ASP A 243 7.19 -4.25 13.82
CA ASP A 243 6.67 -4.93 15.00
C ASP A 243 5.14 -5.15 14.93
N LYS A 244 4.71 -6.41 14.93
CA LYS A 244 3.28 -6.78 14.93
C LYS A 244 2.59 -6.54 16.28
N GLY A 245 3.33 -6.46 17.38
CA GLY A 245 2.79 -6.26 18.72
C GLY A 245 2.45 -4.80 19.05
N LEU A 246 2.78 -3.87 18.15
CA LEU A 246 2.60 -2.44 18.37
C LEU A 246 1.13 -2.03 18.24
N SER A 247 0.60 -1.33 19.24
CA SER A 247 -0.73 -0.72 19.09
C SER A 247 -0.67 0.47 18.12
N ARG A 248 -1.80 0.82 17.50
CA ARG A 248 -1.87 1.99 16.59
C ARG A 248 -1.51 3.29 17.30
N GLU A 249 -1.89 3.42 18.57
CA GLU A 249 -1.57 4.57 19.43
C GLU A 249 -0.04 4.68 19.64
N GLU A 250 0.62 3.56 19.94
CA GLU A 250 2.08 3.50 20.10
C GLU A 250 2.80 3.80 18.78
N GLN A 251 2.28 3.29 17.66
CA GLN A 251 2.79 3.59 16.33
C GLN A 251 2.77 5.09 16.04
N ILE A 252 1.64 5.75 16.26
CA ILE A 252 1.51 7.21 16.03
C ILE A 252 2.51 7.98 16.89
N VAL A 253 2.67 7.62 18.17
CA VAL A 253 3.66 8.26 19.06
C VAL A 253 5.08 8.11 18.51
N ILE A 254 5.45 6.94 18.01
CA ILE A 254 6.76 6.69 17.40
C ILE A 254 6.95 7.55 16.14
N VAL A 255 5.91 7.62 15.29
CA VAL A 255 5.98 8.40 14.05
C VAL A 255 6.11 9.88 14.34
N ASP A 256 5.28 10.43 15.22
CA ASP A 256 5.32 11.83 15.62
C ASP A 256 6.67 12.20 16.23
N GLN A 257 7.23 11.34 17.09
CA GLN A 257 8.60 11.51 17.59
C GLN A 257 9.64 11.53 16.47
N CYS A 258 9.56 10.63 15.49
CA CYS A 258 10.51 10.62 14.39
C CYS A 258 10.39 11.85 13.48
N LEU A 259 9.16 12.26 13.15
CA LEU A 259 8.88 13.44 12.34
C LEU A 259 9.27 14.74 13.04
N GLU A 260 9.20 14.81 14.37
CA GLU A 260 9.69 15.96 15.15
C GLU A 260 11.17 16.25 14.87
N TYR A 261 11.99 15.20 14.74
CA TYR A 261 13.43 15.28 14.49
C TYR A 261 13.80 15.04 13.01
N ASN A 262 12.85 15.12 12.09
CA ASN A 262 13.02 14.94 10.63
C ASN A 262 13.58 13.56 10.22
N PHE A 263 13.30 12.51 10.99
CA PHE A 263 13.57 11.13 10.58
C PHE A 263 12.49 10.61 9.64
N LYS A 264 12.90 9.90 8.58
CA LYS A 264 11.95 9.27 7.66
C LYS A 264 11.37 8.00 8.29
N VAL A 265 10.05 7.84 8.22
CA VAL A 265 9.37 6.66 8.75
C VAL A 265 8.70 5.88 7.63
N PHE A 266 8.94 4.57 7.65
CA PHE A 266 8.37 3.61 6.72
C PHE A 266 7.57 2.57 7.48
N THR A 267 6.54 2.04 6.84
CA THR A 267 5.69 0.97 7.39
C THR A 267 5.64 -0.21 6.41
N VAL A 268 5.39 -1.40 6.94
CA VAL A 268 5.20 -2.61 6.14
C VAL A 268 3.81 -3.15 6.45
N PRO A 269 2.94 -3.36 5.44
CA PRO A 269 1.63 -3.97 5.67
C PRO A 269 1.79 -5.37 6.26
N LEU A 270 0.75 -5.84 6.97
CA LEU A 270 0.69 -7.21 7.46
C LEU A 270 0.60 -8.17 6.26
N ILE A 271 1.68 -8.88 5.96
CA ILE A 271 1.71 -9.85 4.87
C ILE A 271 1.35 -11.23 5.45
N SER A 272 0.28 -11.83 4.93
CA SER A 272 -0.15 -13.19 5.24
C SER A 272 0.66 -14.25 4.48
N ASP A 273 1.11 -13.95 3.25
CA ASP A 273 1.85 -14.89 2.39
C ASP A 273 3.33 -14.53 2.27
N TRP A 274 4.17 -15.37 2.88
CA TRP A 274 5.59 -15.11 3.11
C TRP A 274 6.49 -15.66 2.00
N GLU A 275 5.91 -16.16 0.91
CA GLU A 275 6.64 -16.91 -0.11
C GLU A 275 7.42 -16.01 -1.09
N ASN A 276 7.05 -14.74 -1.25
CA ASN A 276 7.66 -13.84 -2.23
C ASN A 276 8.41 -12.65 -1.60
N GLN A 277 9.73 -12.78 -1.43
CA GLN A 277 10.60 -11.74 -0.85
C GLN A 277 10.59 -10.41 -1.65
N LYS A 278 10.39 -10.47 -2.98
CA LYS A 278 10.32 -9.26 -3.82
C LYS A 278 9.07 -8.42 -3.54
N GLU A 279 7.95 -9.07 -3.24
CA GLU A 279 6.73 -8.36 -2.87
C GLU A 279 6.86 -7.65 -1.53
N ILE A 280 7.56 -8.26 -0.57
CA ILE A 280 7.78 -7.67 0.77
C ILE A 280 8.53 -6.35 0.64
N SER A 281 9.61 -6.30 -0.16
CA SER A 281 10.40 -5.08 -0.32
C SER A 281 9.63 -3.96 -1.03
N GLN A 282 8.85 -4.30 -2.07
CA GLN A 282 7.99 -3.35 -2.79
C GLN A 282 6.86 -2.80 -1.92
N LYS A 283 6.39 -3.57 -0.94
CA LYS A 283 5.32 -3.17 -0.01
C LYS A 283 5.81 -2.25 1.11
N VAL A 284 7.13 -2.05 1.30
CA VAL A 284 7.67 -1.05 2.23
C VAL A 284 7.39 0.35 1.68
N LYS A 285 6.45 1.04 2.33
CA LYS A 285 5.95 2.35 1.90
C LYS A 285 6.19 3.41 2.97
N THR A 286 6.27 4.66 2.52
CA THR A 286 6.20 5.82 3.41
C THR A 286 4.84 5.84 4.10
N ILE A 287 4.83 6.26 5.37
CA ILE A 287 3.57 6.44 6.10
C ILE A 287 2.71 7.49 5.41
N GLN A 288 1.42 7.19 5.26
CA GLN A 288 0.46 8.13 4.71
C GLN A 288 -0.22 8.92 5.85
N ILE A 289 -0.84 10.05 5.52
CA ILE A 289 -1.43 10.91 6.55
C ILE A 289 -2.67 10.28 7.19
N GLU A 290 -3.35 9.41 6.45
CA GLU A 290 -4.49 8.59 6.86
C GLU A 290 -4.10 7.61 7.98
N ASP A 291 -2.88 7.10 7.97
CA ASP A 291 -2.36 6.16 8.97
C ASP A 291 -2.18 6.84 10.34
N LEU A 292 -1.94 8.17 10.34
CA LEU A 292 -1.67 8.99 11.52
C LEU A 292 -2.92 9.49 12.24
N LEU A 293 -4.12 9.15 11.76
CA LEU A 293 -5.32 9.41 12.52
C LEU A 293 -5.37 8.52 13.76
N GLU A 294 -5.47 9.14 14.94
CA GLU A 294 -5.59 8.50 16.25
C GLU A 294 -6.96 7.83 16.44
N ARG A 295 -7.25 6.75 15.70
CA ARG A 295 -8.57 6.10 15.76
C ARG A 295 -8.53 4.58 15.80
N LYS A 296 -9.40 4.04 16.67
CA LYS A 296 -9.67 2.61 16.73
C LYS A 296 -10.45 2.16 15.49
N PRO A 297 -10.16 0.97 14.93
CA PRO A 297 -10.92 0.38 13.83
C PRO A 297 -12.43 0.36 14.13
N ILE A 298 -13.25 0.50 13.11
CA ILE A 298 -14.71 0.41 13.23
C ILE A 298 -15.09 -1.07 13.23
N VAL A 299 -15.98 -1.45 14.15
CA VAL A 299 -16.50 -2.82 14.27
C VAL A 299 -17.94 -2.82 13.78
N LEU A 300 -18.15 -3.37 12.59
CA LEU A 300 -19.46 -3.47 11.96
C LEU A 300 -20.30 -4.61 12.52
N ASP A 301 -21.63 -4.44 12.59
CA ASP A 301 -22.55 -5.57 12.69
C ASP A 301 -22.76 -6.18 11.30
N SER A 302 -21.81 -7.03 10.90
CA SER A 302 -21.84 -7.70 9.60
C SER A 302 -23.11 -8.55 9.40
N LYS A 303 -23.78 -9.02 10.46
CA LYS A 303 -25.01 -9.82 10.35
C LYS A 303 -26.18 -8.94 9.98
N ALA A 304 -26.35 -7.80 10.64
CA ALA A 304 -27.42 -6.83 10.35
C ALA A 304 -27.30 -6.28 8.92
N ILE A 305 -26.08 -5.86 8.52
CA ILE A 305 -25.81 -5.35 7.18
C ILE A 305 -26.05 -6.43 6.12
N SER A 306 -25.56 -7.66 6.34
CA SER A 306 -25.79 -8.77 5.41
C SER A 306 -27.29 -9.06 5.22
N LYS A 307 -28.10 -9.05 6.29
CA LYS A 307 -29.56 -9.24 6.20
C LYS A 307 -30.23 -8.19 5.32
N GLN A 308 -29.72 -6.95 5.31
CA GLN A 308 -30.26 -5.88 4.50
C GLN A 308 -29.83 -5.96 3.03
N LEU A 309 -28.56 -6.30 2.76
CA LEU A 309 -27.97 -6.15 1.42
C LEU A 309 -27.93 -7.45 0.60
N LYS A 310 -27.85 -8.60 1.27
CA LYS A 310 -27.76 -9.89 0.60
C LYS A 310 -28.98 -10.16 -0.26
N ASP A 311 -28.73 -10.64 -1.47
CA ASP A 311 -29.76 -10.96 -2.49
C ASP A 311 -30.69 -9.77 -2.85
N LYS A 312 -30.29 -8.53 -2.53
CA LYS A 312 -31.05 -7.33 -2.88
C LYS A 312 -30.56 -6.66 -4.16
N VAL A 313 -31.46 -5.91 -4.78
CA VAL A 313 -31.11 -4.93 -5.83
C VAL A 313 -30.81 -3.59 -5.17
N ILE A 314 -29.60 -3.08 -5.39
CA ILE A 314 -29.08 -1.89 -4.73
C ILE A 314 -28.74 -0.83 -5.79
N LEU A 315 -29.30 0.36 -5.65
CA LEU A 315 -28.96 1.54 -6.46
C LEU A 315 -28.03 2.44 -5.66
N ILE A 316 -26.88 2.80 -6.24
CA ILE A 316 -25.93 3.74 -5.66
C ILE A 316 -25.82 4.91 -6.62
N THR A 317 -26.27 6.10 -6.19
CA THR A 317 -26.15 7.33 -7.00
C THR A 317 -24.93 8.12 -6.55
N GLY A 318 -24.27 8.80 -7.50
CA GLY A 318 -22.96 9.39 -7.25
C GLY A 318 -21.89 8.31 -7.12
N ALA A 319 -22.10 7.18 -7.80
CA ALA A 319 -21.29 5.98 -7.66
C ALA A 319 -19.82 6.22 -8.02
N ALA A 320 -19.54 7.19 -8.90
CA ALA A 320 -18.17 7.51 -9.29
C ALA A 320 -17.47 8.53 -8.36
N GLY A 321 -18.20 9.06 -7.37
CA GLY A 321 -17.64 9.91 -6.32
C GLY A 321 -16.84 9.13 -5.28
N SER A 322 -16.08 9.83 -4.43
CA SER A 322 -15.23 9.21 -3.40
C SER A 322 -16.03 8.34 -2.41
N ILE A 323 -17.21 8.79 -1.98
CA ILE A 323 -18.08 8.03 -1.06
C ILE A 323 -18.84 6.93 -1.82
N GLY A 324 -19.45 7.26 -2.96
CA GLY A 324 -20.24 6.30 -3.74
C GLY A 324 -19.43 5.09 -4.22
N SER A 325 -18.20 5.31 -4.71
CA SER A 325 -17.32 4.24 -5.18
C SER A 325 -16.90 3.32 -4.04
N GLU A 326 -16.66 3.87 -2.85
CA GLU A 326 -16.34 3.07 -1.68
C GLU A 326 -17.57 2.30 -1.16
N ILE A 327 -18.77 2.89 -1.20
CA ILE A 327 -20.01 2.16 -0.91
C ILE A 327 -20.16 0.98 -1.88
N VAL A 328 -19.90 1.15 -3.18
CA VAL A 328 -19.91 0.05 -4.16
C VAL A 328 -18.98 -1.09 -3.71
N ARG A 329 -17.71 -0.78 -3.39
CA ARG A 329 -16.72 -1.77 -2.96
C ARG A 329 -17.16 -2.53 -1.72
N GLN A 330 -17.68 -1.84 -0.71
CA GLN A 330 -18.08 -2.47 0.55
C GLN A 330 -19.38 -3.26 0.42
N VAL A 331 -20.35 -2.77 -0.37
CA VAL A 331 -21.61 -3.47 -0.63
C VAL A 331 -21.37 -4.80 -1.36
N LEU A 332 -20.40 -4.87 -2.27
CA LEU A 332 -20.06 -6.10 -3.00
C LEU A 332 -19.70 -7.28 -2.08
N VAL A 333 -19.09 -7.01 -0.93
CA VAL A 333 -18.68 -8.03 0.06
C VAL A 333 -19.89 -8.77 0.65
N PHE A 334 -21.08 -8.15 0.64
CA PHE A 334 -22.30 -8.72 1.22
C PHE A 334 -23.15 -9.55 0.23
N ASN A 335 -22.62 -9.86 -0.96
CA ASN A 335 -23.27 -10.66 -2.00
C ASN A 335 -24.70 -10.18 -2.36
N PRO A 336 -24.85 -8.95 -2.85
CA PRO A 336 -26.13 -8.47 -3.35
C PRO A 336 -26.52 -9.18 -4.66
N LYS A 337 -27.81 -9.18 -4.99
CA LYS A 337 -28.30 -9.75 -6.26
C LYS A 337 -27.85 -8.92 -7.45
N LYS A 338 -27.91 -7.59 -7.32
CA LYS A 338 -27.54 -6.64 -8.37
C LYS A 338 -27.13 -5.29 -7.78
N ILE A 339 -26.06 -4.68 -8.30
CA ILE A 339 -25.67 -3.31 -8.01
C ILE A 339 -25.85 -2.45 -9.27
N ILE A 340 -26.53 -1.33 -9.12
CA ILE A 340 -26.66 -0.29 -10.15
C ILE A 340 -25.81 0.89 -9.72
N MET A 341 -24.72 1.12 -10.45
CA MET A 341 -23.81 2.26 -10.27
C MET A 341 -24.27 3.39 -11.18
N LEU A 342 -24.83 4.45 -10.59
CA LEU A 342 -25.38 5.59 -11.31
C LEU A 342 -24.54 6.84 -11.06
N ASP A 343 -24.05 7.46 -12.13
CA ASP A 343 -23.35 8.74 -12.09
C ASP A 343 -23.48 9.46 -13.43
N GLN A 344 -23.34 10.79 -13.44
CA GLN A 344 -23.24 11.56 -14.69
C GLN A 344 -21.79 11.59 -15.23
N ALA A 345 -20.81 11.39 -14.36
CA ALA A 345 -19.40 11.48 -14.70
C ALA A 345 -18.95 10.19 -15.41
N GLU A 346 -18.93 10.23 -16.74
CA GLU A 346 -18.59 9.09 -17.60
C GLU A 346 -17.24 8.47 -17.25
N THR A 347 -16.15 9.25 -17.26
CA THR A 347 -14.80 8.71 -17.11
C THR A 347 -14.58 8.10 -15.71
N PRO A 348 -14.88 8.78 -14.58
CA PRO A 348 -14.76 8.16 -13.27
C PRO A 348 -15.64 6.90 -13.10
N LEU A 349 -16.82 6.86 -13.73
CA LEU A 349 -17.70 5.68 -13.68
C LEU A 349 -17.13 4.50 -14.48
N HIS A 350 -16.53 4.76 -15.64
CA HIS A 350 -15.82 3.73 -16.43
C HIS A 350 -14.63 3.15 -15.65
N HIS A 351 -13.85 3.99 -14.96
CA HIS A 351 -12.74 3.52 -14.12
C HIS A 351 -13.24 2.60 -12.99
N LEU A 352 -14.34 2.97 -12.33
CA LEU A 352 -14.95 2.13 -11.31
C LEU A 352 -15.48 0.82 -11.89
N GLN A 353 -16.03 0.83 -13.11
CA GLN A 353 -16.48 -0.39 -13.79
C GLN A 353 -15.32 -1.38 -13.96
N LEU A 354 -14.22 -0.94 -14.58
CA LEU A 354 -13.02 -1.77 -14.78
C LEU A 354 -12.48 -2.32 -13.46
N GLU A 355 -12.47 -1.50 -12.41
CA GLU A 355 -12.09 -1.93 -11.07
C GLU A 355 -13.00 -3.06 -10.57
N THR A 356 -14.32 -2.89 -10.65
CA THR A 356 -15.28 -3.88 -10.15
C THR A 356 -15.31 -5.17 -10.96
N GLU A 357 -14.97 -5.13 -12.26
CA GLU A 357 -14.85 -6.32 -13.12
C GLU A 357 -13.67 -7.21 -12.72
N SER A 358 -12.63 -6.63 -12.10
CA SER A 358 -11.49 -7.40 -11.58
C SER A 358 -11.81 -8.17 -10.28
N ILE A 359 -12.94 -7.87 -9.63
CA ILE A 359 -13.35 -8.47 -8.36
C ILE A 359 -14.19 -9.73 -8.64
N SER A 360 -13.77 -10.87 -8.10
CA SER A 360 -14.57 -12.10 -8.16
C SER A 360 -15.83 -11.96 -7.30
N THR A 361 -16.99 -11.80 -7.93
CA THR A 361 -18.29 -11.66 -7.26
C THR A 361 -19.40 -12.37 -8.03
N THR A 362 -20.43 -12.82 -7.32
CA THR A 362 -21.66 -13.38 -7.91
C THR A 362 -22.71 -12.31 -8.23
N ALA A 363 -22.51 -11.07 -7.75
CA ALA A 363 -23.42 -9.96 -7.94
C ALA A 363 -23.41 -9.48 -9.41
N LYS A 364 -24.60 -9.20 -9.97
CA LYS A 364 -24.68 -8.56 -11.29
C LYS A 364 -24.42 -7.06 -11.15
N ILE A 365 -23.39 -6.53 -11.80
CA ILE A 365 -23.05 -5.11 -11.76
C ILE A 365 -23.56 -4.44 -13.04
N ARG A 366 -24.20 -3.27 -12.92
CA ARG A 366 -24.66 -2.45 -14.05
C ARG A 366 -24.26 -1.00 -13.84
N THR A 367 -23.62 -0.41 -14.84
CA THR A 367 -23.34 1.02 -14.91
C THR A 367 -24.46 1.75 -15.64
N VAL A 368 -24.86 2.92 -15.12
CA VAL A 368 -25.87 3.79 -15.72
C VAL A 368 -25.33 5.21 -15.73
N ILE A 369 -25.13 5.76 -16.92
CA ILE A 369 -24.80 7.18 -17.09
C ILE A 369 -26.11 7.95 -17.13
N ALA A 370 -26.38 8.71 -16.07
CA ALA A 370 -27.59 9.52 -15.98
C ALA A 370 -27.43 10.63 -14.92
N ASP A 371 -28.19 11.70 -15.11
CA ASP A 371 -28.25 12.83 -14.18
C ASP A 371 -29.50 12.72 -13.29
N ILE A 372 -29.32 12.80 -11.97
CA ILE A 372 -30.41 12.74 -10.99
C ILE A 372 -31.41 13.90 -11.13
N ARG A 373 -31.03 14.98 -11.82
CA ARG A 373 -31.89 16.13 -12.12
C ARG A 373 -32.98 15.79 -13.15
N ASN A 374 -32.76 14.76 -13.97
CA ASN A 374 -33.69 14.30 -15.00
C ASN A 374 -34.62 13.23 -14.41
N VAL A 375 -35.88 13.59 -14.16
CA VAL A 375 -36.84 12.72 -13.49
C VAL A 375 -37.25 11.54 -14.37
N GLU A 376 -37.39 11.74 -15.67
CA GLU A 376 -37.77 10.70 -16.63
C GLU A 376 -36.68 9.62 -16.74
N ALA A 377 -35.41 10.02 -16.76
CA ALA A 377 -34.28 9.10 -16.75
C ALA A 377 -34.23 8.30 -15.44
N MET A 378 -34.44 8.96 -14.30
CA MET A 378 -34.50 8.26 -13.01
C MET A 378 -35.70 7.31 -12.94
N ASP A 379 -36.87 7.72 -13.41
CA ASP A 379 -38.06 6.87 -13.47
C ASP A 379 -37.78 5.59 -14.26
N MET A 380 -37.16 5.71 -15.44
CA MET A 380 -36.76 4.55 -16.24
C MET A 380 -35.78 3.62 -15.51
N VAL A 381 -34.86 4.15 -14.71
CA VAL A 381 -33.94 3.34 -13.88
C VAL A 381 -34.73 2.58 -12.81
N PHE A 382 -35.61 3.25 -12.08
CA PHE A 382 -36.43 2.62 -11.04
C PHE A 382 -37.37 1.57 -11.62
N LYS A 383 -38.03 1.87 -12.74
CA LYS A 383 -38.90 0.96 -13.48
C LYS A 383 -38.18 -0.26 -14.04
N THR A 384 -36.95 -0.09 -14.52
CA THR A 384 -36.18 -1.20 -15.12
C THR A 384 -35.60 -2.12 -14.06
N TYR A 385 -35.08 -1.55 -12.97
CA TYR A 385 -34.28 -2.30 -12.00
C TYR A 385 -35.02 -2.64 -10.70
N HIS A 386 -36.08 -1.92 -10.35
CA HIS A 386 -36.81 -2.06 -9.09
C HIS A 386 -35.88 -2.14 -7.86
N PRO A 387 -35.10 -1.08 -7.58
CA PRO A 387 -34.18 -1.09 -6.45
C PRO A 387 -34.91 -1.30 -5.14
N GLN A 388 -34.30 -2.05 -4.21
CA GLN A 388 -34.84 -2.31 -2.88
C GLN A 388 -34.14 -1.48 -1.81
N VAL A 389 -32.89 -1.09 -2.07
CA VAL A 389 -32.10 -0.19 -1.24
C VAL A 389 -31.48 0.86 -2.16
N VAL A 390 -31.56 2.12 -1.76
CA VAL A 390 -30.92 3.24 -2.45
C VAL A 390 -29.89 3.87 -1.51
N PHE A 391 -28.63 3.95 -1.94
CA PHE A 391 -27.62 4.80 -1.31
C PHE A 391 -27.45 6.06 -2.17
N HIS A 392 -27.82 7.21 -1.62
CA HIS A 392 -27.77 8.48 -2.30
C HIS A 392 -26.54 9.29 -1.87
N ALA A 393 -25.50 9.26 -2.70
CA ALA A 393 -24.23 9.98 -2.49
C ALA A 393 -23.96 11.05 -3.57
N ALA A 394 -24.86 11.23 -4.54
CA ALA A 394 -24.76 12.28 -5.55
C ALA A 394 -25.09 13.66 -4.96
N ALA A 395 -24.13 14.58 -4.99
CA ALA A 395 -24.29 15.96 -4.57
C ALA A 395 -23.12 16.83 -5.07
N TYR A 396 -23.35 18.15 -5.17
CA TYR A 396 -22.26 19.12 -5.21
C TYR A 396 -21.85 19.53 -3.79
N LYS A 397 -20.54 19.51 -3.53
CA LYS A 397 -19.96 19.66 -2.18
C LYS A 397 -19.02 20.87 -1.99
N HIS A 398 -18.58 21.51 -3.07
CA HIS A 398 -17.56 22.55 -2.99
C HIS A 398 -18.19 23.90 -2.60
N VAL A 399 -17.96 24.33 -1.36
CA VAL A 399 -18.56 25.54 -0.79
C VAL A 399 -18.36 26.78 -1.68
N PRO A 400 -17.13 27.17 -2.09
CA PRO A 400 -16.96 28.39 -2.87
C PRO A 400 -17.69 28.35 -4.22
N LEU A 401 -17.66 27.20 -4.91
CA LEU A 401 -18.35 27.04 -6.18
C LEU A 401 -19.87 27.14 -6.04
N MET A 402 -20.43 26.66 -4.92
CA MET A 402 -21.88 26.70 -4.69
C MET A 402 -22.35 28.05 -4.15
N GLU A 403 -21.49 28.83 -3.49
CA GLU A 403 -21.75 30.24 -3.17
C GLU A 403 -21.89 31.08 -4.45
N GLU A 404 -21.01 30.84 -5.44
CA GLU A 404 -21.06 31.51 -6.75
C GLU A 404 -22.21 31.00 -7.64
N ASN A 405 -22.58 29.72 -7.49
CA ASN A 405 -23.61 29.07 -8.32
C ASN A 405 -24.74 28.44 -7.47
N PRO A 406 -25.54 29.23 -6.72
CA PRO A 406 -26.60 28.70 -5.87
C PRO A 406 -27.61 27.82 -6.60
N CYS A 407 -28.02 28.21 -7.81
CA CYS A 407 -28.99 27.46 -8.61
C CYS A 407 -28.54 26.00 -8.86
N GLN A 408 -27.23 25.77 -9.06
CA GLN A 408 -26.69 24.43 -9.26
C GLN A 408 -26.75 23.59 -7.98
N ALA A 409 -26.57 24.22 -6.81
CA ALA A 409 -26.78 23.56 -5.53
C ALA A 409 -28.26 23.14 -5.36
N ILE A 410 -29.21 24.00 -5.73
CA ILE A 410 -30.65 23.69 -5.67
C ILE A 410 -30.98 22.53 -6.62
N PHE A 411 -30.58 22.62 -7.88
CA PHE A 411 -30.93 21.60 -8.87
C PHE A 411 -30.37 20.22 -8.51
N THR A 412 -29.10 20.15 -8.08
CA THR A 412 -28.48 18.86 -7.77
C THR A 412 -28.85 18.36 -6.38
N ASN A 413 -28.63 19.17 -5.35
CA ASN A 413 -28.73 18.71 -3.96
C ASN A 413 -30.17 18.68 -3.45
N ILE A 414 -31.09 19.48 -4.01
CA ILE A 414 -32.50 19.52 -3.58
C ILE A 414 -33.39 18.82 -4.60
N LYS A 415 -33.49 19.35 -5.84
CA LYS A 415 -34.36 18.76 -6.88
C LYS A 415 -33.94 17.32 -7.21
N GLY A 416 -32.64 17.06 -7.33
CA GLY A 416 -32.13 15.70 -7.55
C GLY A 416 -32.47 14.73 -6.42
N THR A 417 -32.28 15.13 -5.16
CA THR A 417 -32.69 14.32 -4.00
C THR A 417 -34.20 14.11 -3.97
N LYS A 418 -34.99 15.16 -4.23
CA LYS A 418 -36.45 15.09 -4.32
C LYS A 418 -36.91 14.06 -5.36
N ASN A 419 -36.38 14.12 -6.58
CA ASN A 419 -36.72 13.17 -7.64
C ASN A 419 -36.51 11.72 -7.19
N LEU A 420 -35.34 11.43 -6.62
CA LEU A 420 -34.99 10.08 -6.16
C LEU A 420 -35.84 9.62 -4.98
N ALA A 421 -36.14 10.51 -4.03
CA ALA A 421 -36.94 10.23 -2.86
C ALA A 421 -38.41 9.95 -3.22
N ASP A 422 -38.98 10.73 -4.14
CA ASP A 422 -40.35 10.53 -4.64
C ASP A 422 -40.48 9.19 -5.40
N LEU A 423 -39.51 8.90 -6.27
CA LEU A 423 -39.46 7.62 -6.98
C LEU A 423 -39.23 6.44 -6.03
N ALA A 424 -38.48 6.63 -4.94
CA ALA A 424 -38.32 5.60 -3.92
C ALA A 424 -39.65 5.25 -3.26
N CYS A 425 -40.47 6.24 -2.92
CA CYS A 425 -41.83 6.02 -2.44
C CYS A 425 -42.71 5.36 -3.51
N LEU A 426 -42.69 5.85 -4.76
CA LEU A 426 -43.52 5.34 -5.85
C LEU A 426 -43.26 3.85 -6.14
N TYR A 427 -41.98 3.45 -6.15
CA TYR A 427 -41.56 2.08 -6.45
C TYR A 427 -41.35 1.21 -5.20
N ASN A 428 -41.79 1.67 -4.02
CA ASN A 428 -41.74 0.95 -2.75
C ASN A 428 -40.33 0.44 -2.38
N VAL A 429 -39.33 1.31 -2.51
CA VAL A 429 -37.98 1.06 -2.00
C VAL A 429 -38.06 0.83 -0.49
N LYS A 430 -37.34 -0.18 0.02
CA LYS A 430 -37.42 -0.50 1.46
C LYS A 430 -36.64 0.47 2.33
N LYS A 431 -35.43 0.85 1.86
CA LYS A 431 -34.56 1.79 2.57
C LYS A 431 -33.89 2.76 1.59
N PHE A 432 -33.98 4.04 1.89
CA PHE A 432 -33.31 5.14 1.20
C PHE A 432 -32.32 5.77 2.17
N VAL A 433 -31.02 5.60 1.92
CA VAL A 433 -29.95 6.12 2.76
C VAL A 433 -29.34 7.35 2.07
N MET A 434 -29.57 8.53 2.63
CA MET A 434 -29.04 9.81 2.16
C MET A 434 -27.73 10.14 2.88
N VAL A 435 -26.68 10.40 2.10
CA VAL A 435 -25.42 10.95 2.60
C VAL A 435 -25.55 12.47 2.69
N SER A 436 -25.36 13.01 3.90
CA SER A 436 -25.33 14.43 4.21
C SER A 436 -24.00 14.82 4.86
N THR A 437 -23.90 16.03 5.41
CA THR A 437 -22.65 16.63 5.90
C THR A 437 -22.87 17.39 7.20
N ASP A 438 -21.82 17.50 8.02
CA ASP A 438 -21.74 18.43 9.16
C ASP A 438 -22.13 19.87 8.80
N LYS A 439 -21.82 20.34 7.58
CA LYS A 439 -22.17 21.68 7.08
C LYS A 439 -23.66 21.96 6.94
N ALA A 440 -24.51 20.92 7.03
CA ALA A 440 -25.96 21.10 7.11
C ALA A 440 -26.41 21.58 8.50
N VAL A 441 -25.57 21.46 9.53
CA VAL A 441 -25.82 21.94 10.88
C VAL A 441 -25.50 23.43 10.96
N ASN A 442 -26.49 24.26 11.32
CA ASN A 442 -26.39 25.72 11.37
C ASN A 442 -25.67 26.27 10.13
N PRO A 443 -26.18 26.00 8.92
CA PRO A 443 -25.42 26.18 7.71
C PRO A 443 -24.96 27.63 7.57
N SER A 444 -23.71 27.82 7.14
CA SER A 444 -23.14 29.16 6.89
C SER A 444 -22.97 29.50 5.41
N ASN A 445 -23.42 28.58 4.56
CA ASN A 445 -23.23 28.63 3.12
C ASN A 445 -24.35 27.89 2.38
N VAL A 446 -24.51 28.24 1.11
CA VAL A 446 -25.51 27.69 0.19
C VAL A 446 -25.38 26.17 0.03
N MET A 447 -24.16 25.62 0.01
CA MET A 447 -23.97 24.17 -0.10
C MET A 447 -24.56 23.44 1.12
N GLY A 448 -24.20 23.87 2.33
CA GLY A 448 -24.73 23.35 3.58
C GLY A 448 -26.24 23.52 3.70
N ALA A 449 -26.76 24.71 3.37
CA ALA A 449 -28.18 25.00 3.38
C ALA A 449 -28.95 24.13 2.37
N SER A 450 -28.41 23.88 1.19
CA SER A 450 -29.05 23.00 0.20
C SER A 450 -29.18 21.56 0.70
N LYS A 451 -28.16 21.04 1.40
CA LYS A 451 -28.21 19.71 2.03
C LYS A 451 -29.20 19.70 3.19
N ARG A 452 -29.26 20.77 3.99
CA ARG A 452 -30.22 20.93 5.07
C ARG A 452 -31.67 20.89 4.58
N ILE A 453 -31.98 21.58 3.48
CA ILE A 453 -33.32 21.54 2.85
C ILE A 453 -33.64 20.13 2.35
N ALA A 454 -32.68 19.44 1.74
CA ALA A 454 -32.86 18.07 1.28
C ALA A 454 -33.12 17.09 2.44
N GLU A 455 -32.48 17.28 3.60
CA GLU A 455 -32.77 16.50 4.81
C GLU A 455 -34.20 16.73 5.30
N LYS A 456 -34.63 18.00 5.41
CA LYS A 456 -36.00 18.35 5.79
C LYS A 456 -37.01 17.69 4.85
N TYR A 457 -36.73 17.69 3.55
CA TYR A 457 -37.59 17.07 2.54
C TYR A 457 -37.76 15.57 2.75
N VAL A 458 -36.66 14.81 2.91
CA VAL A 458 -36.77 13.35 3.10
C VAL A 458 -37.41 12.99 4.44
N GLN A 459 -37.22 13.81 5.48
CA GLN A 459 -37.87 13.61 6.77
C GLN A 459 -39.38 13.87 6.71
N SER A 460 -39.81 14.95 6.05
CA SER A 460 -41.25 15.21 5.89
C SER A 460 -41.91 14.17 4.97
N LEU A 461 -41.21 13.71 3.94
CA LEU A 461 -41.69 12.66 3.04
C LEU A 461 -41.83 11.31 3.77
N GLN A 462 -40.90 10.96 4.67
CA GLN A 462 -41.04 9.80 5.55
C GLN A 462 -42.36 9.81 6.32
N LEU A 463 -42.70 10.95 6.94
CA LEU A 463 -43.93 11.06 7.73
C LEU A 463 -45.17 10.87 6.87
N ARG A 464 -45.18 11.49 5.70
CA ARG A 464 -46.28 11.36 4.75
C ARG A 464 -46.44 9.93 4.26
N ASP A 465 -45.37 9.31 3.75
CA ASP A 465 -45.41 7.94 3.21
C ASP A 465 -45.75 6.92 4.32
N GLN A 466 -45.28 7.14 5.55
CA GLN A 466 -45.66 6.35 6.73
C GLN A 466 -47.16 6.45 7.05
N LYS A 467 -47.75 7.64 6.93
CA LYS A 467 -49.19 7.86 7.13
C LYS A 467 -50.02 7.19 6.03
N GLU A 468 -49.54 7.19 4.78
CA GLU A 468 -50.23 6.62 3.63
C GLU A 468 -50.11 5.09 3.54
N LYS A 469 -48.93 4.52 3.82
CA LYS A 469 -48.60 3.10 3.55
C LYS A 469 -48.30 2.27 4.80
N GLY A 470 -48.24 2.87 5.98
CA GLY A 470 -47.93 2.17 7.23
C GLY A 470 -46.62 1.40 7.17
N THR A 471 -46.66 0.08 7.36
CA THR A 471 -45.46 -0.78 7.34
C THR A 471 -44.81 -0.93 5.96
N GLY A 472 -45.53 -0.56 4.89
CA GLY A 472 -45.03 -0.60 3.51
C GLY A 472 -44.26 0.66 3.10
N ALA A 473 -44.18 1.66 3.97
CA ALA A 473 -43.53 2.93 3.67
C ALA A 473 -42.01 2.77 3.46
N THR A 474 -41.47 3.63 2.60
CA THR A 474 -40.02 3.78 2.41
C THR A 474 -39.41 4.31 3.70
N LYS A 475 -38.34 3.66 4.17
CA LYS A 475 -37.57 4.14 5.32
C LYS A 475 -36.46 5.06 4.82
N PHE A 476 -36.55 6.34 5.14
CA PHE A 476 -35.53 7.35 4.88
C PHE A 476 -34.56 7.42 6.06
N ILE A 477 -33.27 7.22 5.78
CA ILE A 477 -32.17 7.28 6.74
C ILE A 477 -31.22 8.36 6.26
N THR A 478 -30.96 9.36 7.09
CA THR A 478 -29.98 10.40 6.78
C THR A 478 -28.71 10.16 7.60
N THR A 479 -27.54 10.36 7.01
CA THR A 479 -26.25 10.27 7.71
C THR A 479 -25.51 11.59 7.60
N ARG A 480 -25.00 12.10 8.72
CA ARG A 480 -24.18 13.32 8.82
C ARG A 480 -22.80 12.97 9.35
N PHE A 481 -21.80 13.38 8.60
CA PHE A 481 -20.41 13.32 9.01
C PHE A 481 -19.64 14.43 8.30
N GLY A 482 -18.46 14.72 8.82
CA GLY A 482 -17.62 15.81 8.33
C GLY A 482 -16.64 15.37 7.27
N ASN A 483 -15.45 15.96 7.33
CA ASN A 483 -14.47 15.80 6.27
C ASN A 483 -13.96 14.36 6.19
N VAL A 484 -13.80 13.91 4.95
CA VAL A 484 -13.23 12.59 4.64
C VAL A 484 -11.87 12.78 3.98
N LEU A 485 -10.82 12.20 4.59
CA LEU A 485 -9.45 12.29 4.10
C LEU A 485 -9.31 11.69 2.70
N GLY A 486 -8.47 12.31 1.88
CA GLY A 486 -8.19 11.84 0.52
C GLY A 486 -9.36 11.96 -0.47
N SER A 487 -10.51 12.50 -0.06
CA SER A 487 -11.64 12.68 -0.97
C SER A 487 -11.33 13.71 -2.06
N ASN A 488 -11.94 13.56 -3.24
CA ASN A 488 -11.66 14.40 -4.41
C ASN A 488 -11.82 15.89 -4.09
N GLY A 489 -10.83 16.70 -4.47
CA GLY A 489 -10.81 18.14 -4.24
C GLY A 489 -10.78 18.57 -2.77
N SER A 490 -10.35 17.71 -1.85
CA SER A 490 -10.14 18.06 -0.44
C SER A 490 -8.73 18.63 -0.17
N VAL A 491 -8.50 19.04 1.08
CA VAL A 491 -7.25 19.69 1.49
C VAL A 491 -6.00 18.81 1.32
N VAL A 492 -6.12 17.50 1.53
CA VAL A 492 -4.97 16.57 1.43
C VAL A 492 -4.47 16.46 -0.01
N PRO A 493 -5.31 16.15 -1.03
CA PRO A 493 -4.88 16.23 -2.43
C PRO A 493 -4.30 17.58 -2.84
N LEU A 494 -4.86 18.69 -2.35
CA LEU A 494 -4.34 20.04 -2.61
C LEU A 494 -2.93 20.21 -2.06
N PHE A 495 -2.70 19.86 -0.78
CA PHE A 495 -1.39 19.93 -0.17
C PHE A 495 -0.40 19.00 -0.84
N THR A 496 -0.79 17.78 -1.19
CA THR A 496 0.07 16.86 -1.95
C THR A 496 0.52 17.47 -3.28
N LYS A 497 -0.39 18.11 -4.01
CA LYS A 497 -0.07 18.83 -5.25
C LYS A 497 0.86 20.02 -5.00
N GLN A 498 0.54 20.87 -4.03
CA GLN A 498 1.37 22.04 -3.68
C GLN A 498 2.79 21.63 -3.23
N ILE A 499 2.92 20.56 -2.45
CA ILE A 499 4.22 19.99 -2.06
C ILE A 499 4.99 19.52 -3.29
N ALA A 500 4.34 18.81 -4.21
CA ALA A 500 4.98 18.34 -5.45
C ALA A 500 5.44 19.49 -6.35
N GLU A 501 4.74 20.63 -6.31
CA GLU A 501 5.08 21.86 -7.03
C GLU A 501 6.15 22.72 -6.33
N GLY A 502 6.55 22.37 -5.09
CA GLY A 502 7.56 23.08 -4.30
C GLY A 502 7.02 24.10 -3.29
N GLY A 503 5.70 24.18 -3.13
CA GLY A 503 5.02 25.11 -2.23
C GLY A 503 4.81 26.52 -2.81
N PRO A 504 4.32 27.46 -1.99
CA PRO A 504 3.89 27.32 -0.60
C PRO A 504 2.59 26.51 -0.45
N LEU A 505 2.33 25.99 0.74
CA LEU A 505 1.00 25.45 1.08
C LEU A 505 0.11 26.59 1.52
N THR A 506 -1.14 26.59 1.07
CA THR A 506 -2.10 27.65 1.39
C THR A 506 -3.12 27.18 2.41
N ILE A 507 -3.28 27.94 3.49
CA ILE A 507 -4.26 27.68 4.56
C ILE A 507 -5.15 28.90 4.71
N THR A 508 -6.45 28.68 4.93
CA THR A 508 -7.41 29.79 5.02
C THR A 508 -7.30 30.54 6.34
N HIS A 509 -7.09 29.85 7.46
CA HIS A 509 -6.89 30.49 8.77
C HIS A 509 -6.00 29.66 9.70
N LYS A 510 -5.27 30.30 10.63
CA LYS A 510 -4.36 29.61 11.58
C LYS A 510 -5.09 28.64 12.51
N ASP A 511 -6.26 29.07 12.99
CA ASP A 511 -7.06 28.34 13.98
C ASP A 511 -8.13 27.43 13.36
N ILE A 512 -8.11 27.23 12.04
CA ILE A 512 -9.12 26.39 11.38
C ILE A 512 -8.91 24.92 11.77
N ILE A 513 -9.99 24.31 12.30
CA ILE A 513 -10.02 22.91 12.72
C ILE A 513 -11.07 22.14 11.93
N ARG A 514 -10.78 20.88 11.63
CA ARG A 514 -11.72 19.98 10.97
C ARG A 514 -11.70 18.59 11.60
N TYR A 515 -12.85 17.93 11.60
CA TYR A 515 -12.98 16.53 11.93
C TYR A 515 -12.74 15.69 10.68
N PHE A 516 -11.88 14.68 10.78
CA PHE A 516 -11.47 13.88 9.63
C PHE A 516 -11.69 12.40 9.86
N MET A 517 -12.40 11.70 9.00
CA MET A 517 -12.38 10.24 8.99
C MET A 517 -11.86 9.71 7.65
N THR A 518 -11.50 8.43 7.59
CA THR A 518 -11.11 7.83 6.30
C THR A 518 -12.35 7.50 5.45
N ILE A 519 -12.19 7.38 4.13
CA ILE A 519 -13.29 7.01 3.22
C ILE A 519 -13.89 5.66 3.61
N PRO A 520 -13.07 4.60 3.83
CA PRO A 520 -13.63 3.30 4.20
C PRO A 520 -14.42 3.37 5.50
N GLU A 521 -13.91 4.06 6.52
CA GLU A 521 -14.59 4.24 7.81
C GLU A 521 -15.95 4.95 7.66
N ALA A 522 -16.01 6.02 6.87
CA ALA A 522 -17.26 6.75 6.64
C ALA A 522 -18.31 5.84 6.01
N CYS A 523 -17.94 5.12 4.95
CA CYS A 523 -18.86 4.22 4.25
C CYS A 523 -19.30 3.04 5.13
N GLN A 524 -18.42 2.53 5.99
CA GLN A 524 -18.76 1.51 6.97
C GLN A 524 -19.87 1.98 7.92
N LEU A 525 -19.74 3.20 8.47
CA LEU A 525 -20.80 3.78 9.32
C LEU A 525 -22.08 4.10 8.55
N VAL A 526 -21.99 4.49 7.27
CA VAL A 526 -23.17 4.66 6.41
C VAL A 526 -23.93 3.35 6.22
N LEU A 527 -23.22 2.25 5.99
CA LEU A 527 -23.84 0.92 5.87
C LEU A 527 -24.48 0.47 7.18
N GLU A 528 -23.80 0.67 8.31
CA GLU A 528 -24.29 0.35 9.66
C GLU A 528 -25.53 1.17 10.02
N ALA A 529 -25.52 2.49 9.76
CA ALA A 529 -26.67 3.38 9.93
C ALA A 529 -27.85 2.95 9.03
N GLY A 530 -27.56 2.61 7.78
CA GLY A 530 -28.53 2.05 6.85
C GLY A 530 -29.16 0.75 7.34
N ALA A 531 -28.42 -0.11 8.02
CA ALA A 531 -28.90 -1.37 8.59
C ALA A 531 -29.81 -1.15 9.80
N MET A 532 -29.43 -0.26 10.71
CA MET A 532 -30.17 -0.02 11.94
C MET A 532 -31.39 0.90 11.78
N GLY A 533 -31.37 1.81 10.81
CA GLY A 533 -32.41 2.85 10.71
C GLY A 533 -33.81 2.32 10.43
N ASN A 534 -34.80 2.91 11.11
CA ASN A 534 -36.21 2.55 11.03
C ASN A 534 -37.06 3.54 10.24
N GLY A 535 -36.50 4.68 9.83
CA GLY A 535 -37.15 5.73 9.05
C GLY A 535 -37.24 7.04 9.84
N GLY A 536 -36.84 8.15 9.20
CA GLY A 536 -36.93 9.51 9.73
C GLY A 536 -35.75 9.96 10.60
N GLU A 537 -34.83 9.05 10.92
CA GLU A 537 -33.67 9.37 11.76
C GLU A 537 -32.53 10.05 10.98
N ILE A 538 -31.85 10.96 11.66
CA ILE A 538 -30.57 11.53 11.22
C ILE A 538 -29.48 10.94 12.11
N TYR A 539 -28.58 10.18 11.51
CA TYR A 539 -27.44 9.58 12.20
C TYR A 539 -26.21 10.49 12.11
N ILE A 540 -25.58 10.78 13.25
CA ILE A 540 -24.34 11.55 13.34
C ILE A 540 -23.21 10.62 13.76
N PHE A 541 -22.08 10.73 13.07
CA PHE A 541 -20.92 9.90 13.37
C PHE A 541 -19.96 10.60 14.32
N ASP A 542 -19.51 9.84 15.33
CA ASP A 542 -18.40 10.27 16.18
C ASP A 542 -17.10 10.20 15.36
N MET A 543 -16.58 11.39 15.08
CA MET A 543 -15.33 11.60 14.38
C MET A 543 -14.20 11.96 15.34
N GLY A 544 -14.25 11.58 16.61
CA GLY A 544 -13.17 11.78 17.57
C GLY A 544 -12.68 13.23 17.67
N LYS A 545 -11.38 13.41 17.86
CA LYS A 545 -10.78 14.74 18.07
C LYS A 545 -10.64 15.53 16.75
N PRO A 546 -10.92 16.85 16.77
CA PRO A 546 -10.67 17.71 15.64
C PRO A 546 -9.16 17.92 15.42
N VAL A 547 -8.77 18.19 14.18
CA VAL A 547 -7.37 18.42 13.76
C VAL A 547 -7.22 19.84 13.22
N LYS A 548 -6.20 20.57 13.68
CA LYS A 548 -5.82 21.86 13.11
C LYS A 548 -5.21 21.66 11.72
N ILE A 549 -5.70 22.39 10.72
CA ILE A 549 -5.21 22.26 9.34
C ILE A 549 -3.73 22.67 9.21
N ILE A 550 -3.26 23.61 10.04
CA ILE A 550 -1.84 23.97 10.08
C ILE A 550 -0.93 22.83 10.56
N ASP A 551 -1.41 22.04 11.52
CA ASP A 551 -0.66 20.89 12.03
C ASP A 551 -0.66 19.76 10.99
N LEU A 552 -1.79 19.57 10.30
CA LEU A 552 -1.90 18.67 9.16
C LEU A 552 -0.89 19.05 8.05
N ALA A 553 -0.84 20.32 7.65
CA ALA A 553 0.09 20.82 6.64
C ALA A 553 1.54 20.56 7.03
N ARG A 554 1.93 20.89 8.27
CA ARG A 554 3.29 20.64 8.79
C ARG A 554 3.64 19.15 8.79
N LYS A 555 2.71 18.28 9.19
CA LYS A 555 2.92 16.82 9.15
C LYS A 555 3.11 16.33 7.71
N MET A 556 2.31 16.81 6.76
CA MET A 556 2.43 16.42 5.35
C MET A 556 3.77 16.85 4.72
N ILE A 557 4.22 18.08 4.99
CA ILE A 557 5.55 18.57 4.54
C ILE A 557 6.66 17.64 5.06
N LYS A 558 6.61 17.27 6.34
CA LYS A 558 7.58 16.37 6.97
C LYS A 558 7.54 14.95 6.39
N LEU A 559 6.35 14.41 6.15
CA LEU A 559 6.17 13.09 5.52
C LEU A 559 6.73 13.06 4.09
N ALA A 560 6.65 14.18 3.36
CA ALA A 560 7.28 14.34 2.06
C ALA A 560 8.82 14.50 2.13
N GLY A 561 9.39 14.61 3.33
CA GLY A 561 10.83 14.71 3.56
C GLY A 561 11.38 16.14 3.54
N PHE A 562 10.51 17.14 3.62
CA PHE A 562 10.86 18.56 3.66
C PHE A 562 10.73 19.13 5.08
N ILE A 563 11.41 20.24 5.34
CA ILE A 563 11.34 20.98 6.61
C ILE A 563 10.33 22.14 6.48
N PRO A 564 9.24 22.16 7.27
CA PRO A 564 8.27 23.26 7.25
C PRO A 564 8.92 24.63 7.51
N GLU A 565 8.41 25.67 6.85
CA GLU A 565 8.90 27.07 6.88
C GLU A 565 10.31 27.32 6.33
N ARG A 566 11.10 26.26 6.10
CA ARG A 566 12.43 26.34 5.51
C ARG A 566 12.45 25.91 4.05
N ASP A 567 12.04 24.67 3.80
CA ASP A 567 12.03 24.10 2.45
C ASP A 567 10.68 24.37 1.76
N ILE A 568 9.58 24.35 2.52
CA ILE A 568 8.23 24.66 2.05
C ILE A 568 7.54 25.59 3.07
N LYS A 569 7.13 26.78 2.61
CA LYS A 569 6.41 27.78 3.43
C LYS A 569 4.91 27.46 3.54
N ILE A 570 4.29 27.94 4.61
CA ILE A 570 2.84 27.91 4.79
C ILE A 570 2.31 29.35 4.78
N GLU A 571 1.44 29.65 3.82
CA GLU A 571 0.84 30.97 3.65
C GLU A 571 -0.63 30.98 4.06
N ILE A 572 -1.04 32.05 4.74
CA ILE A 572 -2.42 32.23 5.18
C ILE A 572 -3.13 33.14 4.20
N VAL A 573 -4.15 32.61 3.52
CA VAL A 573 -4.84 33.29 2.41
C VAL A 573 -6.20 33.89 2.79
N GLY A 574 -6.63 33.73 4.05
CA GLY A 574 -7.93 34.20 4.53
C GLY A 574 -9.05 33.17 4.36
N LEU A 575 -10.13 33.36 5.12
CA LEU A 575 -11.34 32.54 5.02
C LEU A 575 -12.05 32.84 3.70
N ARG A 576 -12.60 31.80 3.07
CA ARG A 576 -13.37 31.93 1.84
C ARG A 576 -14.86 32.20 2.15
N PRO A 577 -15.62 32.70 1.18
CA PRO A 577 -17.07 32.83 1.32
C PRO A 577 -17.72 31.52 1.77
N GLY A 578 -18.56 31.62 2.78
CA GLY A 578 -19.30 30.52 3.37
C GLY A 578 -18.51 29.61 4.32
N GLU A 579 -17.19 29.81 4.49
CA GLU A 579 -16.32 28.93 5.25
C GLU A 579 -16.32 29.25 6.75
N LYS A 580 -16.56 28.23 7.59
CA LYS A 580 -16.49 28.34 9.06
C LYS A 580 -15.07 28.12 9.60
N LEU A 581 -14.77 28.70 10.76
CA LEU A 581 -13.54 28.40 11.51
C LEU A 581 -13.57 26.98 12.09
N TYR A 582 -14.70 26.58 12.67
CA TYR A 582 -14.97 25.25 13.22
C TYR A 582 -16.31 24.73 12.69
N GLU A 583 -16.40 23.42 12.48
CA GLU A 583 -17.64 22.76 12.09
C GLU A 583 -18.34 22.22 13.33
N GLU A 584 -19.67 22.24 13.33
CA GLU A 584 -20.51 21.72 14.40
C GLU A 584 -21.05 20.34 14.01
N LEU A 585 -21.17 19.43 14.98
CA LEU A 585 -21.72 18.09 14.74
C LEU A 585 -23.20 18.00 15.09
N LEU A 586 -23.67 18.85 16.00
CA LEU A 586 -25.04 18.91 16.53
C LEU A 586 -25.50 20.35 16.52
N ASN A 587 -26.80 20.55 16.34
CA ASN A 587 -27.42 21.87 16.49
C ASN A 587 -27.69 22.11 17.98
N ASP A 588 -27.69 23.36 18.43
CA ASP A 588 -27.92 23.74 19.83
C ASP A 588 -29.28 23.25 20.36
N THR A 589 -30.24 23.05 19.46
CA THR A 589 -31.60 22.60 19.77
C THR A 589 -31.80 21.09 19.69
N SER A 590 -30.85 20.33 19.11
CA SER A 590 -31.02 18.90 18.87
C SER A 590 -30.47 18.04 20.01
N LYS A 591 -31.25 17.06 20.45
CA LYS A 591 -30.80 16.05 21.42
C LYS A 591 -30.18 14.88 20.68
N SER A 592 -29.04 14.40 21.18
CA SER A 592 -28.41 13.18 20.67
C SER A 592 -28.82 11.96 21.50
N ILE A 593 -29.26 10.90 20.84
CA ILE A 593 -29.56 9.60 21.46
C ILE A 593 -28.47 8.59 21.05
N PRO A 594 -27.89 7.83 21.99
CA PRO A 594 -26.94 6.78 21.65
C PRO A 594 -27.61 5.63 20.87
N THR A 595 -26.84 4.94 20.03
CA THR A 595 -27.26 3.70 19.36
C THR A 595 -26.54 2.49 19.94
N HIS A 596 -26.78 1.29 19.42
CA HIS A 596 -25.99 0.11 19.81
C HIS A 596 -24.52 0.22 19.36
N HIS A 597 -24.21 1.08 18.38
CA HIS A 597 -22.87 1.32 17.91
C HIS A 597 -22.31 2.62 18.51
N ALA A 598 -21.24 2.52 19.31
CA ALA A 598 -20.70 3.65 20.08
C ALA A 598 -20.31 4.88 19.25
N LYS A 599 -19.98 4.71 17.95
CA LYS A 599 -19.63 5.83 17.05
C LYS A 599 -20.81 6.41 16.27
N ILE A 600 -22.04 5.97 16.53
CA ILE A 600 -23.23 6.42 15.82
C ILE A 600 -24.25 6.91 16.85
N MET A 601 -24.71 8.14 16.67
CA MET A 601 -25.74 8.77 17.48
C MET A 601 -26.92 9.17 16.58
N ILE A 602 -28.12 9.26 17.15
CA ILE A 602 -29.30 9.79 16.45
C ILE A 602 -29.51 11.25 16.88
N ALA A 603 -29.59 12.16 15.91
CA ALA A 603 -30.01 13.53 16.12
C ALA A 603 -31.54 13.60 16.10
N GLN A 604 -32.13 14.06 17.20
CA GLN A 604 -33.54 14.41 17.24
C GLN A 604 -33.71 15.86 16.78
N GLU A 605 -34.39 16.03 15.65
CA GLU A 605 -34.75 17.33 15.11
C GLU A 605 -36.25 17.46 14.94
N LEU A 606 -36.74 18.70 14.94
CA LEU A 606 -38.14 19.00 14.68
C LEU A 606 -38.49 18.62 13.25
N GLN A 607 -39.54 17.81 13.11
CA GLN A 607 -40.06 17.40 11.82
C GLN A 607 -41.16 18.38 11.39
N GLU A 608 -41.07 18.85 10.15
CA GLU A 608 -42.03 19.80 9.57
C GLU A 608 -43.09 19.09 8.74
N GLU A 609 -44.26 19.73 8.61
CA GLU A 609 -45.35 19.22 7.80
C GLU A 609 -44.97 19.23 6.31
N PHE A 610 -45.28 18.12 5.62
CA PHE A 610 -44.89 17.91 4.23
C PHE A 610 -45.45 18.98 3.27
N GLU A 611 -46.74 19.31 3.35
CA GLU A 611 -47.40 20.13 2.32
C GLU A 611 -46.85 21.58 2.27
N ALA A 612 -46.68 22.21 3.42
CA ALA A 612 -46.14 23.57 3.51
C ALA A 612 -44.69 23.61 3.01
N LEU A 613 -43.84 22.70 3.52
CA LEU A 613 -42.43 22.61 3.13
C LEU A 613 -42.27 22.26 1.63
N HIS A 614 -43.13 21.37 1.11
CA HIS A 614 -43.11 20.97 -0.29
C HIS A 614 -43.43 22.15 -1.22
N THR A 615 -44.38 22.99 -0.84
CA THR A 615 -44.74 24.21 -1.57
C THR A 615 -43.56 25.19 -1.62
N ASP A 616 -42.94 25.47 -0.48
CA ASP A 616 -41.78 26.38 -0.41
C ASP A 616 -40.57 25.84 -1.20
N ILE A 617 -40.33 24.52 -1.19
CA ILE A 617 -39.26 23.89 -1.98
C ILE A 617 -39.55 23.95 -3.48
N ASN A 618 -40.79 23.73 -3.92
CA ASN A 618 -41.13 23.86 -5.33
C ASN A 618 -40.98 25.30 -5.81
N GLU A 619 -41.37 26.28 -4.98
CA GLU A 619 -41.12 27.70 -5.23
C GLU A 619 -39.62 27.98 -5.38
N LEU A 620 -38.78 27.47 -4.47
CA LEU A 620 -37.33 27.61 -4.53
C LEU A 620 -36.73 27.01 -5.82
N ILE A 621 -37.21 25.84 -6.24
CA ILE A 621 -36.77 25.18 -7.49
C ILE A 621 -37.18 26.04 -8.70
N ASN A 622 -38.39 26.61 -8.69
CA ASN A 622 -38.87 27.48 -9.77
C ASN A 622 -38.07 28.78 -9.85
N LEU A 623 -37.81 29.43 -8.71
CA LEU A 623 -36.95 30.62 -8.62
C LEU A 623 -35.53 30.33 -9.14
N SER A 624 -35.03 29.11 -8.91
CA SER A 624 -33.70 28.72 -9.38
C SER A 624 -33.57 28.67 -10.91
N ASN A 625 -34.69 28.50 -11.64
CA ASN A 625 -34.69 28.59 -13.11
C ASN A 625 -34.53 30.02 -13.62
N LEU A 626 -34.74 31.03 -12.77
CA LEU A 626 -34.56 32.45 -13.09
C LEU A 626 -33.12 32.93 -12.85
N PHE A 627 -32.25 32.09 -12.26
CA PHE A 627 -30.85 32.41 -11.95
C PHE A 627 -30.65 33.67 -11.08
N ALA A 628 -31.67 34.05 -10.31
CA ALA A 628 -31.62 35.20 -9.41
C ALA A 628 -31.05 34.80 -8.04
N ASN A 629 -29.73 34.84 -7.89
CA ASN A 629 -29.01 34.35 -6.69
C ASN A 629 -29.54 34.88 -5.36
N ASP A 630 -29.75 36.20 -5.24
CA ASP A 630 -30.23 36.80 -3.99
C ASP A 630 -31.64 36.31 -3.62
N ALA A 631 -32.52 36.16 -4.61
CA ALA A 631 -33.88 35.65 -4.40
C ALA A 631 -33.86 34.16 -4.00
N ILE A 632 -32.98 33.37 -4.62
CA ILE A 632 -32.77 31.96 -4.26
C ILE A 632 -32.32 31.87 -2.80
N VAL A 633 -31.30 32.62 -2.42
CA VAL A 633 -30.73 32.56 -1.06
C VAL A 633 -31.71 33.11 -0.02
N ALA A 634 -32.46 34.17 -0.32
CA ALA A 634 -33.53 34.65 0.55
C ALA A 634 -34.60 33.57 0.81
N GLN A 635 -35.04 32.87 -0.23
CA GLN A 635 -35.98 31.76 -0.09
C GLN A 635 -35.36 30.58 0.68
N MET A 636 -34.07 30.28 0.50
CA MET A 636 -33.38 29.28 1.32
C MET A 636 -33.40 29.65 2.81
N LYS A 637 -33.19 30.92 3.16
CA LYS A 637 -33.24 31.40 4.55
C LYS A 637 -34.64 31.34 5.14
N LYS A 638 -35.68 31.55 4.33
CA LYS A 638 -37.09 31.33 4.74
C LYS A 638 -37.32 29.85 5.13
N ILE A 639 -36.82 28.91 4.32
CA ILE A 639 -36.97 27.47 4.57
C ILE A 639 -36.06 26.99 5.70
N VAL A 640 -34.89 27.58 5.86
CA VAL A 640 -33.88 27.22 6.88
C VAL A 640 -33.53 28.48 7.68
N PRO A 641 -34.33 28.83 8.71
CA PRO A 641 -34.11 30.04 9.50
C PRO A 641 -32.75 30.06 10.23
N GLU A 642 -32.16 28.89 10.47
CA GLU A 642 -30.82 28.76 11.04
C GLU A 642 -29.68 29.03 10.03
N PHE A 643 -29.98 29.29 8.75
CA PHE A 643 -28.97 29.60 7.73
C PHE A 643 -28.48 31.05 7.82
N LYS A 644 -27.34 31.25 8.48
CA LYS A 644 -26.66 32.55 8.59
C LYS A 644 -25.40 32.58 7.74
N SER A 645 -25.39 33.40 6.70
CA SER A 645 -24.26 33.44 5.77
C SER A 645 -23.00 33.98 6.47
N MET A 646 -21.82 33.51 6.08
CA MET A 646 -20.55 34.01 6.64
C MET A 646 -19.53 34.28 5.53
N ASN A 647 -18.79 35.37 5.63
CA ASN A 647 -17.79 35.84 4.67
C ASN A 647 -18.36 35.99 3.24
N SER A 648 -19.66 36.27 3.09
CA SER A 648 -20.39 36.23 1.81
C SER A 648 -21.34 37.41 1.64
N THR A 649 -21.63 37.81 0.40
CA THR A 649 -22.55 38.91 0.09
C THR A 649 -23.97 38.64 0.58
N TYR A 650 -24.32 37.37 0.79
CA TYR A 650 -25.62 36.97 1.29
C TYR A 650 -25.85 37.25 2.79
N GLU A 651 -24.83 37.74 3.52
CA GLU A 651 -25.00 38.25 4.90
C GLU A 651 -26.05 39.37 4.98
N LEU A 652 -26.19 40.17 3.92
CA LEU A 652 -27.21 41.22 3.84
C LEU A 652 -28.65 40.68 3.89
N LEU A 653 -28.82 39.38 3.66
CA LEU A 653 -30.09 38.67 3.69
C LEU A 653 -30.33 37.96 5.03
N ASP A 654 -29.40 38.02 5.99
CA ASP A 654 -29.56 37.51 7.35
C ASP A 654 -30.46 38.49 8.15
N LYS A 655 -31.78 38.34 8.02
CA LYS A 655 -32.77 39.15 8.73
C LYS A 655 -33.70 38.31 9.59
#